data_AF-A0A8C6TA89-F1
#
_entry.id   AF-A0A8C6TA89-F1
#
_cell.length_a   1.000
_cell.length_b   1.000
_cell.length_c   1.000
_cell.angle_alpha   90.00
_cell.angle_beta   90.00
_cell.angle_gamma   90.00
#
_symmetry.space_group_name_H-M   'P 1'
#
loop_
_entity.id
_entity.type
_entity.pdbx_description
1 polymer ?
#
loop_
_entity_poly.entity_id
_entity_poly.type
_entity_poly.pdbx_seq_one_letter_code
_entity_poly.pdbx_strand_id
1 'polypeptide(L)'
;MAYYDSKAELDYVSENNPSHIKLEFVYDPNFKNNVNYSYTAVQIPTDIYKGVILNELNWTQALEKVFMENSREDPSLLWQAFGSATGVTRYYPATPWKAPDKIDLYDVRRRPWYIQGASSPKDMVILVDVSGSVSGLTLKLIKASVMEMLDTLSDDDYVNVARFNEKAEAVVPCFKHLVQANVRNKKIFKEAVQQMQAKGTTDYKSGFHFAFNQLLNKTNVPRANCNKIIMLFTDGGEDRAQDVFLQYNWPNKTVRVFTFSVGQHNYDVTPLQWIACTNKGYYFEIRSICAIRINTQEYLDVLGRPMVLAGGVAKQVQWTNVYQDALGLGLVVTGTLPVFNLTMDGNSQNQLILGVMGVDVHLDEIKRLTPRYNVRPNGYIFAIDPNGYLLLHPNLRPKVSFIPHSSLCLVNLPEPVTLDFLDAEVEDSNKEEIRRQMIDGRPGEMQIKTLLKSVDEQYIDDVYRGYTWAPINGTDYSLGLVLPPYNEYYIQADLSEHTATQQFGVCLQHIFKCVSCVFREYCKRLHLSDNNTQFLQNFLSLIIDISPDSDDATELASTSYSTIITMSHVHSAADVWDEDPEPFNSNFYRRSLDNKGYMFRAPQKSCEYFFGILVSSAIEVNLGGKLLKPAVVGVKLDLEAWVDKFKILASNVSDGRQGTHKDLLCYLIDDGGFLVMSNQRDHWKKMGLFFGDVDPYLMYALFNNSIYVRRQSFQYQSACEPISSSHTGAAPSGCPITDALNVICH
;
A
#
# COMPACT_ATOMS: atom_id res chain seq x y z
N MET A 1 27.14 -20.41 -24.76
CA MET A 1 25.87 -19.71 -24.56
C MET A 1 26.17 -18.43 -23.79
N ALA A 2 25.72 -17.28 -24.28
CA ALA A 2 25.97 -15.99 -23.65
C ALA A 2 24.64 -15.45 -23.09
N TYR A 3 24.66 -14.97 -21.85
CA TYR A 3 23.53 -14.30 -21.20
C TYR A 3 24.05 -13.17 -20.31
N TYR A 4 23.21 -12.19 -20.01
CA TYR A 4 23.55 -11.12 -19.08
C TYR A 4 23.07 -11.49 -17.67
N ASP A 5 24.02 -11.70 -16.76
CA ASP A 5 23.78 -11.92 -15.33
C ASP A 5 23.64 -10.55 -14.64
N SER A 6 22.46 -10.26 -14.11
CA SER A 6 22.14 -8.92 -13.60
C SER A 6 22.86 -8.56 -12.30
N LYS A 7 23.38 -9.56 -11.56
CA LYS A 7 24.10 -9.37 -10.30
C LYS A 7 25.62 -9.31 -10.47
N ALA A 8 26.15 -9.61 -11.65
CA ALA A 8 27.58 -9.62 -11.87
C ALA A 8 28.13 -8.18 -11.73
N GLU A 9 29.08 -7.98 -10.82
CA GLU A 9 29.78 -6.69 -10.68
C GLU A 9 30.46 -6.35 -12.01
N LEU A 10 30.24 -5.14 -12.50
CA LEU A 10 30.83 -4.62 -13.74
C LEU A 10 32.38 -4.56 -13.68
N ASP A 11 32.96 -4.59 -12.47
CA ASP A 11 34.37 -4.30 -12.22
C ASP A 11 35.26 -5.55 -11.99
N TYR A 12 34.71 -6.73 -11.69
CA TYR A 12 35.47 -7.97 -11.49
C TYR A 12 35.38 -8.91 -12.69
N VAL A 13 35.93 -8.47 -13.83
CA VAL A 13 36.11 -9.33 -15.00
C VAL A 13 37.41 -10.12 -14.86
N SER A 14 37.31 -11.42 -14.62
CA SER A 14 38.38 -12.34 -15.01
C SER A 14 38.23 -12.62 -16.51
N GLU A 15 39.26 -12.26 -17.30
CA GLU A 15 39.28 -12.33 -18.78
C GLU A 15 39.03 -13.72 -19.39
N ASN A 16 38.72 -14.75 -18.60
CA ASN A 16 38.66 -16.15 -19.03
C ASN A 16 37.28 -16.82 -18.96
N ASN A 17 36.18 -16.08 -18.76
CA ASN A 17 34.83 -16.67 -18.84
C ASN A 17 34.03 -16.14 -20.07
N PRO A 18 33.92 -16.91 -21.17
CA PRO A 18 33.33 -16.48 -22.44
C PRO A 18 31.79 -16.37 -22.45
N SER A 19 31.14 -16.29 -21.28
CA SER A 19 29.68 -16.32 -21.11
C SER A 19 29.05 -15.01 -20.60
N HIS A 20 29.86 -14.00 -20.24
CA HIS A 20 29.36 -12.71 -19.73
C HIS A 20 29.37 -11.62 -20.81
N ILE A 21 28.19 -11.07 -21.10
CA ILE A 21 28.01 -9.97 -22.07
C ILE A 21 28.17 -8.63 -21.34
N LYS A 22 29.05 -7.76 -21.83
CA LYS A 22 29.11 -6.36 -21.38
C LYS A 22 28.09 -5.54 -22.18
N LEU A 23 27.16 -4.90 -21.49
CA LEU A 23 26.10 -4.10 -22.09
C LEU A 23 26.29 -2.61 -21.80
N GLU A 24 25.89 -1.77 -22.75
CA GLU A 24 25.74 -0.33 -22.56
C GLU A 24 24.31 -0.05 -22.13
N PHE A 25 24.13 0.71 -21.05
CA PHE A 25 22.82 1.05 -20.51
C PHE A 25 22.52 2.53 -20.70
N VAL A 26 21.29 2.83 -21.08
CA VAL A 26 20.78 4.19 -21.26
C VAL A 26 19.69 4.45 -20.24
N TYR A 27 19.72 5.62 -19.61
CA TYR A 27 18.67 6.00 -18.66
C TYR A 27 17.34 6.17 -19.37
N ASP A 28 16.32 5.44 -18.91
CA ASP A 28 14.96 5.55 -19.43
C ASP A 28 14.00 6.10 -18.34
N PRO A 29 13.32 7.23 -18.60
CA PRO A 29 12.38 7.82 -17.64
C PRO A 29 11.19 6.93 -17.28
N ASN A 30 10.70 6.09 -18.20
CA ASN A 30 9.56 5.20 -17.93
C ASN A 30 9.94 4.13 -16.90
N PHE A 31 11.17 3.63 -16.98
CA PHE A 31 11.71 2.62 -16.05
C PHE A 31 12.38 3.22 -14.81
N LYS A 32 12.63 4.54 -14.79
CA LYS A 32 13.40 5.25 -13.74
C LYS A 32 14.76 4.60 -13.46
N ASN A 33 15.34 3.98 -14.49
CA ASN A 33 16.55 3.19 -14.38
C ASN A 33 17.32 3.13 -15.71
N ASN A 34 18.57 2.66 -15.64
CA ASN A 34 19.42 2.45 -16.81
C ASN A 34 19.10 1.10 -17.44
N VAL A 35 18.59 1.11 -18.68
CA VAL A 35 18.10 -0.09 -19.36
C VAL A 35 18.82 -0.32 -20.70
N ASN A 36 18.76 -1.57 -21.16
CA ASN A 36 19.23 -2.00 -22.47
C ASN A 36 18.13 -2.79 -23.18
N TYR A 37 17.68 -2.29 -24.32
CA TYR A 37 16.60 -2.88 -25.12
C TYR A 37 17.05 -4.00 -26.06
N SER A 38 18.36 -4.25 -26.16
CA SER A 38 18.95 -5.25 -27.06
C SER A 38 19.10 -6.63 -26.45
N TYR A 39 18.97 -6.77 -25.12
CA TYR A 39 19.11 -8.04 -24.42
C TYR A 39 18.17 -8.15 -23.23
N THR A 40 17.97 -9.37 -22.77
CA THR A 40 17.31 -9.70 -21.49
C THR A 40 18.32 -9.83 -20.35
N ALA A 41 17.88 -9.52 -19.13
CA ALA A 41 18.66 -9.74 -17.92
C ALA A 41 18.17 -10.99 -17.19
N VAL A 42 19.10 -11.70 -16.56
CA VAL A 42 18.83 -12.88 -15.74
C VAL A 42 19.23 -12.63 -14.30
N GLN A 43 18.26 -12.74 -13.39
CA GLN A 43 18.49 -12.76 -11.95
C GLN A 43 18.51 -14.21 -11.46
N ILE A 44 19.55 -14.54 -10.68
CA ILE A 44 19.71 -15.83 -10.02
C ILE A 44 19.72 -15.60 -8.50
N PRO A 45 18.90 -16.33 -7.73
CA PRO A 45 18.97 -16.30 -6.26
C PRO A 45 20.34 -16.75 -5.75
N THR A 46 20.80 -16.12 -4.66
CA THR A 46 22.17 -16.27 -4.14
C THR A 46 22.51 -17.69 -3.67
N ASP A 47 21.50 -18.49 -3.34
CA ASP A 47 21.61 -19.86 -2.83
C ASP A 47 21.57 -20.95 -3.92
N ILE A 48 21.35 -20.59 -5.19
CA ILE A 48 21.19 -21.55 -6.28
C ILE A 48 22.49 -21.70 -7.07
N TYR A 49 22.94 -22.94 -7.25
CA TYR A 49 24.18 -23.24 -7.98
C TYR A 49 23.99 -23.21 -9.50
N LYS A 50 24.91 -22.53 -10.22
CA LYS A 50 24.83 -22.29 -11.67
C LYS A 50 24.78 -23.57 -12.53
N GLY A 51 25.28 -24.70 -12.05
CA GLY A 51 25.28 -25.96 -12.82
C GLY A 51 23.91 -26.57 -13.06
N VAL A 52 22.94 -26.37 -12.15
CA VAL A 52 21.59 -26.97 -12.25
C VAL A 52 20.68 -26.16 -13.20
N ILE A 53 21.00 -24.88 -13.42
CA ILE A 53 20.17 -23.93 -14.15
C ILE A 53 20.56 -23.75 -15.63
N LEU A 54 21.63 -24.40 -16.11
CA LEU A 54 22.12 -24.20 -17.49
C LEU A 54 21.05 -24.53 -18.54
N ASN A 55 20.26 -25.58 -18.31
CA ASN A 55 19.15 -25.94 -19.20
C ASN A 55 18.05 -24.87 -19.21
N GLU A 56 17.71 -24.33 -18.03
CA GLU A 56 16.75 -23.24 -17.89
C GLU A 56 17.19 -22.01 -18.66
N LEU A 57 18.47 -21.64 -18.52
CA LEU A 57 19.03 -20.50 -19.23
C LEU A 57 18.90 -20.69 -20.75
N ASN A 58 19.17 -21.91 -21.24
CA ASN A 58 19.17 -22.26 -22.66
C ASN A 58 17.78 -22.11 -23.31
N TRP A 59 16.75 -22.77 -22.77
CA TRP A 59 15.43 -22.73 -23.39
C TRP A 59 14.73 -21.38 -23.22
N THR A 60 14.96 -20.69 -22.09
CA THR A 60 14.39 -19.34 -21.85
C THR A 60 15.02 -18.27 -22.76
N GLN A 61 16.09 -18.58 -23.52
CA GLN A 61 16.68 -17.64 -24.49
C GLN A 61 15.74 -17.29 -25.64
N ALA A 62 14.82 -18.20 -25.99
CA ALA A 62 13.82 -17.92 -27.00
C ALA A 62 12.86 -16.77 -26.61
N LEU A 63 12.70 -16.49 -25.31
CA LEU A 63 11.80 -15.43 -24.81
C LEU A 63 12.30 -14.02 -25.15
N GLU A 64 13.60 -13.84 -25.34
CA GLU A 64 14.19 -12.53 -25.64
C GLU A 64 13.59 -11.91 -26.90
N LYS A 65 13.40 -12.72 -27.94
CA LYS A 65 12.77 -12.28 -29.19
C LYS A 65 11.32 -11.82 -28.97
N VAL A 66 10.56 -12.58 -28.18
CA VAL A 66 9.15 -12.30 -27.90
C VAL A 66 9.02 -11.02 -27.06
N PHE A 67 9.86 -10.84 -26.04
CA PHE A 67 9.83 -9.63 -25.22
C PHE A 67 10.15 -8.36 -26.02
N MET A 68 11.11 -8.45 -26.96
CA MET A 68 11.40 -7.36 -27.89
C MET A 68 10.25 -7.07 -28.85
N GLU A 69 9.57 -8.10 -29.36
CA GLU A 69 8.40 -7.94 -30.24
C GLU A 69 7.26 -7.24 -29.50
N ASN A 70 6.95 -7.67 -28.27
CA ASN A 70 5.93 -7.04 -27.43
C ASN A 70 6.22 -5.56 -27.16
N SER A 71 7.47 -5.22 -26.83
CA SER A 71 7.86 -3.82 -26.56
C SER A 71 7.90 -2.96 -27.82
N ARG A 72 8.06 -3.55 -29.01
CA ARG A 72 7.94 -2.84 -30.29
C ARG A 72 6.49 -2.60 -30.68
N GLU A 73 5.60 -3.53 -30.34
CA GLU A 73 4.16 -3.39 -30.55
C GLU A 73 3.56 -2.37 -29.59
N ASP A 74 3.95 -2.43 -28.31
CA ASP A 74 3.53 -1.48 -27.27
C ASP A 74 4.74 -0.87 -26.52
N PRO A 75 5.12 0.37 -26.86
CA PRO A 75 6.20 1.09 -26.18
C PRO A 75 5.89 1.52 -24.74
N SER A 76 4.62 1.45 -24.29
CA SER A 76 4.24 1.78 -22.91
C SER A 76 4.49 0.64 -21.92
N LEU A 77 4.70 -0.57 -22.45
CA LEU A 77 4.88 -1.79 -21.68
C LEU A 77 6.15 -1.73 -20.82
N LEU A 78 5.98 -1.99 -19.52
CA LEU A 78 7.04 -1.96 -18.51
C LEU A 78 7.75 -3.33 -18.41
N TRP A 79 8.13 -3.75 -17.21
CA TRP A 79 8.87 -4.99 -17.02
C TRP A 79 8.05 -6.20 -17.47
N GLN A 80 8.65 -6.97 -18.37
CA GLN A 80 8.20 -8.31 -18.73
C GLN A 80 9.10 -9.30 -18.02
N ALA A 81 8.55 -10.23 -17.25
CA ALA A 81 9.33 -11.17 -16.47
C ALA A 81 8.81 -12.60 -16.58
N PHE A 82 9.74 -13.54 -16.71
CA PHE A 82 9.51 -14.96 -16.52
C PHE A 82 10.19 -15.42 -15.22
N GLY A 83 9.41 -15.89 -14.26
CA GLY A 83 9.93 -16.59 -13.09
C GLY A 83 9.87 -18.08 -13.33
N SER A 84 11.01 -18.76 -13.37
CA SER A 84 11.09 -20.22 -13.48
C SER A 84 10.78 -20.89 -12.13
N ALA A 85 10.22 -22.10 -12.17
CA ALA A 85 10.06 -22.96 -10.99
C ALA A 85 11.41 -23.29 -10.32
N THR A 86 12.51 -23.19 -11.06
CA THR A 86 13.87 -23.32 -10.53
C THR A 86 14.36 -22.10 -9.73
N GLY A 87 13.61 -20.99 -9.73
CA GLY A 87 13.97 -19.74 -9.05
C GLY A 87 14.70 -18.71 -9.93
N VAL A 88 15.12 -19.09 -11.15
CA VAL A 88 15.72 -18.17 -12.11
C VAL A 88 14.68 -17.20 -12.65
N THR A 89 14.99 -15.91 -12.67
CA THR A 89 14.12 -14.89 -13.28
C THR A 89 14.78 -14.31 -14.52
N ARG A 90 14.03 -14.21 -15.62
CA ARG A 90 14.47 -13.48 -16.80
C ARG A 90 13.53 -12.32 -17.06
N TYR A 91 14.06 -11.12 -17.22
CA TYR A 91 13.25 -9.93 -17.44
C TYR A 91 13.79 -9.04 -18.55
N TYR A 92 12.90 -8.23 -19.11
CA TYR A 92 13.16 -7.31 -20.21
C TYR A 92 12.53 -5.93 -19.91
N PRO A 93 13.20 -4.81 -20.28
CA PRO A 93 14.56 -4.72 -20.82
C PRO A 93 15.65 -5.12 -19.82
N ALA A 94 16.90 -5.30 -20.26
CA ALA A 94 17.98 -5.62 -19.34
C ALA A 94 18.35 -4.39 -18.48
N THR A 95 18.43 -4.57 -17.16
CA THR A 95 19.00 -3.58 -16.22
C THR A 95 19.91 -4.29 -15.23
N PRO A 96 21.00 -3.64 -14.78
CA PRO A 96 21.77 -4.14 -13.64
C PRO A 96 20.88 -4.22 -12.40
N TRP A 97 21.09 -5.27 -11.61
CA TRP A 97 20.39 -5.46 -10.35
C TRP A 97 21.00 -4.54 -9.30
N LYS A 98 20.18 -3.67 -8.69
CA LYS A 98 20.61 -2.86 -7.55
C LYS A 98 20.65 -3.75 -6.31
N ALA A 99 21.75 -4.48 -6.13
CA ALA A 99 21.97 -5.22 -4.91
C ALA A 99 22.05 -4.22 -3.73
N PRO A 100 21.28 -4.41 -2.64
CA PRO A 100 21.45 -3.59 -1.46
C PRO A 100 22.88 -3.75 -0.90
N ASP A 101 23.35 -2.83 -0.04
CA ASP A 101 24.61 -2.97 0.71
C ASP A 101 24.65 -4.22 1.63
N LYS A 102 23.57 -5.01 1.65
CA LYS A 102 23.36 -6.25 2.40
C LYS A 102 23.11 -7.41 1.45
N ILE A 103 23.19 -8.64 1.97
CA ILE A 103 22.93 -9.87 1.20
C ILE A 103 21.53 -9.83 0.57
N ASP A 104 21.47 -9.93 -0.77
CA ASP A 104 20.22 -10.07 -1.50
C ASP A 104 19.63 -11.48 -1.34
N LEU A 105 18.43 -11.56 -0.75
CA LEU A 105 17.66 -12.78 -0.56
C LEU A 105 16.45 -12.85 -1.52
N TYR A 106 16.43 -12.06 -2.60
CA TYR A 106 15.39 -12.10 -3.61
C TYR A 106 15.27 -13.51 -4.22
N ASP A 107 14.04 -14.02 -4.20
CA ASP A 107 13.61 -15.24 -4.85
C ASP A 107 12.25 -14.99 -5.47
N VAL A 108 12.13 -15.27 -6.78
CA VAL A 108 10.91 -15.02 -7.55
C VAL A 108 9.72 -15.83 -7.05
N ARG A 109 9.98 -17.03 -6.53
CA ARG A 109 8.94 -17.97 -6.07
C ARG A 109 8.22 -17.47 -4.82
N ARG A 110 8.81 -16.49 -4.14
CA ARG A 110 8.27 -15.82 -2.95
C ARG A 110 7.52 -14.54 -3.28
N ARG A 111 7.55 -14.09 -4.52
CA ARG A 111 6.90 -12.84 -4.91
C ARG A 111 5.39 -13.08 -4.98
N PRO A 112 4.57 -12.12 -4.51
CA PRO A 112 3.12 -12.25 -4.55
C PRO A 112 2.59 -12.63 -5.94
N TRP A 113 3.14 -12.03 -6.99
CA TRP A 113 2.79 -12.31 -8.38
C TRP A 113 3.07 -13.75 -8.81
N TYR A 114 4.18 -14.34 -8.36
CA TYR A 114 4.47 -15.74 -8.66
C TYR A 114 3.52 -16.67 -7.91
N ILE A 115 3.29 -16.44 -6.62
CA ILE A 115 2.46 -17.29 -5.76
C ILE A 115 1.02 -17.35 -6.28
N GLN A 116 0.46 -16.20 -6.64
CA GLN A 116 -0.89 -16.08 -7.17
C GLN A 116 -1.03 -16.78 -8.52
N GLY A 117 -0.06 -16.60 -9.43
CA GLY A 117 -0.07 -17.32 -10.71
C GLY A 117 0.22 -18.82 -10.60
N ALA A 118 0.93 -19.26 -9.56
CA ALA A 118 1.36 -20.66 -9.40
C ALA A 118 0.30 -21.55 -8.73
N SER A 119 -0.63 -20.98 -7.96
CA SER A 119 -1.60 -21.77 -7.20
C SER A 119 -2.95 -21.05 -7.04
N SER A 120 -4.03 -21.83 -7.00
CA SER A 120 -5.35 -21.29 -6.69
C SER A 120 -5.54 -21.07 -5.17
N PRO A 121 -6.45 -20.16 -4.76
CA PRO A 121 -6.72 -19.86 -3.35
C PRO A 121 -6.94 -21.11 -2.48
N LYS A 122 -6.51 -21.05 -1.22
CA LYS A 122 -6.54 -22.23 -0.33
C LYS A 122 -7.03 -21.95 1.09
N ASP A 123 -7.77 -22.93 1.62
CA ASP A 123 -8.17 -23.08 3.02
C ASP A 123 -7.16 -24.00 3.72
N MET A 124 -6.32 -23.41 4.57
CA MET A 124 -5.17 -24.08 5.20
C MET A 124 -5.30 -24.17 6.72
N VAL A 125 -5.10 -25.37 7.27
CA VAL A 125 -4.90 -25.56 8.72
C VAL A 125 -3.48 -26.01 8.98
N ILE A 126 -2.75 -25.23 9.78
CA ILE A 126 -1.40 -25.58 10.24
C ILE A 126 -1.51 -26.24 11.60
N LEU A 127 -1.11 -27.49 11.70
CA LEU A 127 -1.00 -28.26 12.94
C LEU A 127 0.46 -28.26 13.41
N VAL A 128 0.67 -27.79 14.64
CA VAL A 128 1.99 -27.74 15.27
C VAL A 128 2.04 -28.66 16.46
N ASP A 129 2.93 -29.64 16.40
CA ASP A 129 3.25 -30.50 17.54
C ASP A 129 3.98 -29.67 18.62
N VAL A 130 3.43 -29.65 19.83
CA VAL A 130 4.02 -29.01 21.01
C VAL A 130 4.22 -30.01 22.15
N SER A 131 4.37 -31.29 21.84
CA SER A 131 4.75 -32.34 22.79
C SER A 131 6.15 -32.13 23.38
N GLY A 132 6.51 -32.89 24.40
CA GLY A 132 7.82 -32.80 25.04
C GLY A 132 9.00 -33.15 24.12
N SER A 133 8.81 -33.98 23.08
CA SER A 133 9.87 -34.46 22.19
C SER A 133 10.46 -33.32 21.35
N VAL A 134 9.61 -32.40 20.88
CA VAL A 134 10.02 -31.26 20.05
C VAL A 134 10.74 -30.15 20.82
N SER A 135 10.90 -30.28 22.15
CA SER A 135 11.52 -29.23 22.97
C SER A 135 12.96 -28.90 22.53
N GLY A 136 13.35 -27.62 22.64
CA GLY A 136 14.69 -27.16 22.25
C GLY A 136 14.79 -26.70 20.78
N LEU A 137 15.78 -27.21 20.04
CA LEU A 137 16.09 -26.76 18.66
C LEU A 137 14.94 -27.05 17.69
N THR A 138 14.29 -28.20 17.83
CA THR A 138 13.22 -28.63 16.92
C THR A 138 12.03 -27.67 16.97
N LEU A 139 11.52 -27.32 18.16
CA LEU A 139 10.47 -26.32 18.30
C LEU A 139 10.89 -24.96 17.74
N LYS A 140 12.15 -24.55 17.89
CA LYS A 140 12.67 -23.31 17.29
C LYS A 140 12.60 -23.35 15.77
N LEU A 141 12.96 -24.48 15.15
CA LEU A 141 12.86 -24.68 13.70
C LEU A 141 11.40 -24.75 13.24
N ILE A 142 10.52 -25.41 14.00
CA ILE A 142 9.08 -25.47 13.70
C ILE A 142 8.48 -24.06 13.69
N LYS A 143 8.75 -23.25 14.73
CA LYS A 143 8.29 -21.86 14.80
C LYS A 143 8.74 -21.06 13.59
N ALA A 144 10.03 -21.13 13.24
CA ALA A 144 10.56 -20.48 12.05
C ALA A 144 9.88 -20.97 10.76
N SER A 145 9.64 -22.27 10.64
CA SER A 145 9.00 -22.87 9.46
C SER A 145 7.55 -22.44 9.30
N VAL A 146 6.80 -22.35 10.41
CA VAL A 146 5.41 -21.88 10.39
C VAL A 146 5.35 -20.39 10.02
N MET A 147 6.27 -19.57 10.55
CA MET A 147 6.34 -18.15 10.17
C MET A 147 6.64 -17.96 8.69
N GLU A 148 7.60 -18.70 8.13
CA GLU A 148 7.92 -18.68 6.69
C GLU A 148 6.77 -19.23 5.84
N MET A 149 6.06 -20.25 6.32
CA MET A 149 4.89 -20.80 5.63
C MET A 149 3.75 -19.78 5.55
N LEU A 150 3.50 -19.01 6.62
CA LEU A 150 2.52 -17.91 6.61
C LEU A 150 2.86 -16.84 5.56
N ASP A 151 4.15 -16.61 5.30
CA ASP A 151 4.59 -15.65 4.26
C ASP A 151 4.31 -16.12 2.84
N THR A 152 4.02 -17.40 2.62
CA THR A 152 3.58 -17.92 1.32
C THR A 152 2.09 -17.72 1.06
N LEU A 153 1.33 -17.23 2.04
CA LEU A 153 -0.11 -17.02 1.92
C LEU A 153 -0.42 -15.61 1.41
N SER A 154 -1.32 -15.57 0.44
CA SER A 154 -1.92 -14.36 -0.15
C SER A 154 -3.19 -13.95 0.60
N ASP A 155 -3.71 -12.76 0.31
CA ASP A 155 -4.94 -12.28 0.94
C ASP A 155 -6.19 -13.07 0.50
N ASP A 156 -6.15 -13.82 -0.60
CA ASP A 156 -7.25 -14.72 -1.03
C ASP A 156 -7.27 -16.06 -0.25
N ASP A 157 -6.21 -16.34 0.51
CA ASP A 157 -6.07 -17.56 1.30
C ASP A 157 -6.68 -17.41 2.69
N TYR A 158 -7.18 -18.52 3.24
CA TYR A 158 -7.74 -18.58 4.58
C TYR A 158 -6.96 -19.56 5.44
N VAL A 159 -6.56 -19.14 6.64
CA VAL A 159 -5.67 -19.92 7.50
C VAL A 159 -6.12 -19.94 8.95
N ASN A 160 -5.83 -21.05 9.63
CA ASN A 160 -5.79 -21.12 11.08
C ASN A 160 -4.59 -21.96 11.52
N VAL A 161 -4.01 -21.61 12.66
CA VAL A 161 -2.87 -22.31 13.25
C VAL A 161 -3.32 -22.91 14.57
N ALA A 162 -3.15 -24.21 14.72
CA ALA A 162 -3.46 -24.95 15.92
C ALA A 162 -2.22 -25.66 16.46
N ARG A 163 -2.11 -25.68 17.77
CA ARG A 163 -1.10 -26.45 18.50
C ARG A 163 -1.78 -27.69 19.08
N PHE A 164 -1.06 -28.80 19.15
CA PHE A 164 -1.56 -30.00 19.79
C PHE A 164 -0.48 -30.71 20.60
N ASN A 165 -0.92 -31.29 21.70
CA ASN A 165 -0.18 -32.25 22.52
C ASN A 165 -1.16 -33.37 22.91
N GLU A 166 -1.71 -33.35 24.12
CA GLU A 166 -2.82 -34.22 24.56
C GLU A 166 -4.19 -33.72 24.07
N LYS A 167 -4.28 -32.43 23.74
CA LYS A 167 -5.46 -31.78 23.16
C LYS A 167 -5.03 -30.81 22.08
N ALA A 168 -5.93 -30.55 21.13
CA ALA A 168 -5.73 -29.60 20.04
C ALA A 168 -6.50 -28.30 20.28
N GLU A 169 -5.81 -27.17 20.18
CA GLU A 169 -6.37 -25.83 20.41
C GLU A 169 -5.82 -24.85 19.36
N ALA A 170 -6.63 -23.85 18.97
CA ALA A 170 -6.15 -22.74 18.16
C ALA A 170 -5.09 -21.95 18.92
N VAL A 171 -4.01 -21.58 18.25
CA VAL A 171 -2.89 -20.81 18.86
C VAL A 171 -3.36 -19.40 19.24
N VAL A 172 -4.29 -18.84 18.48
CA VAL A 172 -4.91 -17.55 18.75
C VAL A 172 -6.34 -17.77 19.26
N PRO A 173 -6.65 -17.50 20.54
CA PRO A 173 -7.95 -17.83 21.13
C PRO A 173 -9.15 -17.13 20.47
N CYS A 174 -8.95 -15.95 19.87
CA CYS A 174 -10.02 -15.23 19.18
C CYS A 174 -10.33 -15.79 17.78
N PHE A 175 -9.41 -16.53 17.16
CA PHE A 175 -9.59 -17.13 15.84
C PHE A 175 -10.18 -18.55 15.94
N LYS A 176 -11.48 -18.61 16.22
CA LYS A 176 -12.23 -19.87 16.35
C LYS A 176 -12.43 -20.63 15.03
N HIS A 177 -12.29 -19.94 13.90
CA HIS A 177 -12.48 -20.43 12.54
C HIS A 177 -11.29 -20.02 11.66
N LEU A 178 -11.24 -20.48 10.41
CA LEU A 178 -10.28 -19.92 9.45
C LEU A 178 -10.51 -18.42 9.27
N VAL A 179 -9.43 -17.67 9.23
CA VAL A 179 -9.44 -16.22 8.96
C VAL A 179 -8.65 -15.93 7.70
N GLN A 180 -9.00 -14.85 7.01
CA GLN A 180 -8.26 -14.39 5.84
C GLN A 180 -6.79 -14.13 6.21
N ALA A 181 -5.86 -14.58 5.36
CA ALA A 181 -4.42 -14.49 5.57
C ALA A 181 -3.85 -13.10 5.22
N ASN A 182 -4.54 -12.04 5.66
CA ASN A 182 -4.10 -10.66 5.50
C ASN A 182 -2.86 -10.33 6.35
N VAL A 183 -2.19 -9.22 6.04
CA VAL A 183 -0.96 -8.77 6.72
C VAL A 183 -1.14 -8.71 8.25
N ARG A 184 -2.29 -8.21 8.73
CA ARG A 184 -2.58 -8.06 10.17
C ARG A 184 -2.76 -9.41 10.88
N ASN A 185 -3.56 -10.30 10.32
CA ASN A 185 -3.84 -11.62 10.89
C ASN A 185 -2.58 -12.49 10.87
N LYS A 186 -1.80 -12.45 9.78
CA LYS A 186 -0.50 -13.13 9.70
C LYS A 186 0.44 -12.66 10.80
N LYS A 187 0.53 -11.34 11.06
CA LYS A 187 1.34 -10.80 12.17
C LYS A 187 0.90 -11.34 13.53
N ILE A 188 -0.40 -11.37 13.81
CA ILE A 188 -0.95 -11.92 15.06
C ILE A 188 -0.58 -13.41 15.21
N PHE A 189 -0.70 -14.19 14.13
CA PHE A 189 -0.27 -15.59 14.14
C PHE A 189 1.23 -15.73 14.42
N LYS A 190 2.09 -14.95 13.77
CA LYS A 190 3.55 -14.98 13.98
C LYS A 190 3.91 -14.69 15.44
N GLU A 191 3.30 -13.67 16.04
CA GLU A 191 3.50 -13.31 17.45
C GLU A 191 3.09 -14.44 18.40
N ALA A 192 1.92 -15.06 18.15
CA ALA A 192 1.42 -16.15 18.97
C ALA A 192 2.23 -17.44 18.79
N VAL A 193 2.69 -17.74 17.57
CA VAL A 193 3.59 -18.87 17.25
C VAL A 193 4.90 -18.74 18.00
N GLN A 194 5.46 -17.53 18.08
CA GLN A 194 6.71 -17.27 18.78
C GLN A 194 6.63 -17.61 20.29
N GLN A 195 5.45 -17.45 20.89
CA GLN A 195 5.22 -17.68 22.33
C GLN A 195 4.97 -19.15 22.71
N MET A 196 4.82 -20.07 21.74
CA MET A 196 4.52 -21.48 22.03
C MET A 196 5.59 -22.18 22.88
N GLN A 197 5.17 -23.12 23.74
CA GLN A 197 6.07 -23.93 24.58
C GLN A 197 5.73 -25.42 24.46
N ALA A 198 6.77 -26.25 24.39
CA ALA A 198 6.66 -27.71 24.31
C ALA A 198 6.40 -28.34 25.69
N LYS A 199 5.28 -29.05 25.86
CA LYS A 199 4.89 -29.80 27.07
C LYS A 199 3.89 -30.91 26.74
N GLY A 200 3.94 -32.01 27.50
CA GLY A 200 2.96 -33.11 27.42
C GLY A 200 3.33 -34.19 26.40
N THR A 201 2.37 -35.08 26.13
CA THR A 201 2.51 -36.20 25.19
C THR A 201 1.90 -35.87 23.82
N THR A 202 2.20 -36.66 22.79
CA THR A 202 1.73 -36.44 21.41
C THR A 202 0.47 -37.26 21.13
N ASP A 203 -0.62 -36.59 20.74
CA ASP A 203 -1.83 -37.23 20.20
C ASP A 203 -2.21 -36.65 18.83
N TYR A 204 -1.90 -37.39 17.77
CA TYR A 204 -2.27 -36.99 16.41
C TYR A 204 -3.78 -37.01 16.15
N LYS A 205 -4.54 -37.85 16.86
CA LYS A 205 -5.97 -37.99 16.60
C LYS A 205 -6.70 -36.72 16.98
N SER A 206 -6.42 -36.15 18.16
CA SER A 206 -7.00 -34.86 18.56
C SER A 206 -6.63 -33.73 17.58
N GLY A 207 -5.38 -33.67 17.14
CA GLY A 207 -4.91 -32.70 16.13
C GLY A 207 -5.69 -32.78 14.82
N PHE A 208 -5.81 -33.98 14.24
CA PHE A 208 -6.54 -34.17 12.99
C PHE A 208 -8.05 -33.99 13.14
N HIS A 209 -8.66 -34.40 14.25
CA HIS A 209 -10.07 -34.11 14.54
C HIS A 209 -10.33 -32.60 14.55
N PHE A 210 -9.47 -31.81 15.19
CA PHE A 210 -9.57 -30.36 15.18
C PHE A 210 -9.48 -29.81 13.74
N ALA A 211 -8.47 -30.23 12.98
CA ALA A 211 -8.27 -29.74 11.62
C ALA A 211 -9.45 -30.07 10.68
N PHE A 212 -9.98 -31.29 10.73
CA PHE A 212 -11.15 -31.66 9.92
C PHE A 212 -12.40 -30.91 10.35
N ASN A 213 -12.61 -30.68 11.65
CA ASN A 213 -13.72 -29.86 12.14
C ASN A 213 -13.62 -28.42 11.64
N GLN A 214 -12.42 -27.84 11.57
CA GLN A 214 -12.20 -26.50 11.01
C GLN A 214 -12.45 -26.46 9.48
N LEU A 215 -12.06 -27.51 8.76
CA LEU A 215 -12.12 -27.53 7.29
C LEU A 215 -13.45 -27.99 6.70
N LEU A 216 -14.20 -28.84 7.38
CA LEU A 216 -15.39 -29.49 6.84
C LEU A 216 -16.68 -28.94 7.41
N ASN A 217 -16.66 -28.38 8.63
CA ASN A 217 -17.88 -27.87 9.24
C ASN A 217 -18.35 -26.61 8.49
N LYS A 218 -19.63 -26.60 8.10
CA LYS A 218 -20.23 -25.47 7.38
C LYS A 218 -20.51 -24.35 8.37
N THR A 219 -19.61 -23.38 8.43
CA THR A 219 -19.84 -22.12 9.14
C THR A 219 -20.30 -21.05 8.14
N ASN A 220 -21.06 -20.05 8.60
CA ASN A 220 -21.40 -18.87 7.79
C ASN A 220 -20.20 -17.92 7.59
N VAL A 221 -18.97 -18.43 7.73
CA VAL A 221 -17.74 -17.62 7.64
C VAL A 221 -17.26 -17.64 6.19
N PRO A 222 -16.78 -16.51 5.64
CA PRO A 222 -16.14 -16.47 4.33
C PRO A 222 -14.96 -17.46 4.25
N ARG A 223 -14.81 -18.14 3.11
CA ARG A 223 -13.73 -19.12 2.86
C ARG A 223 -13.34 -19.09 1.40
N ALA A 224 -12.12 -19.54 1.09
CA ALA A 224 -11.68 -19.70 -0.29
C ALA A 224 -12.47 -20.80 -1.02
N ASN A 225 -12.87 -21.87 -0.30
CA ASN A 225 -13.64 -23.01 -0.83
C ASN A 225 -13.04 -23.72 -2.06
N CYS A 226 -11.76 -23.49 -2.35
CA CYS A 226 -11.03 -24.14 -3.43
C CYS A 226 -10.17 -25.28 -2.87
N ASN A 227 -8.87 -25.07 -2.64
CA ASN A 227 -8.01 -26.12 -2.09
C ASN A 227 -8.17 -26.23 -0.57
N LYS A 228 -8.43 -27.43 -0.05
CA LYS A 228 -8.44 -27.69 1.41
C LYS A 228 -7.20 -28.47 1.81
N ILE A 229 -6.40 -27.90 2.69
CA ILE A 229 -5.09 -28.47 3.05
C ILE A 229 -4.85 -28.47 4.56
N ILE A 230 -4.20 -29.53 5.04
CA ILE A 230 -3.69 -29.65 6.40
C ILE A 230 -2.17 -29.79 6.30
N MET A 231 -1.43 -29.00 7.07
CA MET A 231 0.02 -29.12 7.18
C MET A 231 0.41 -29.46 8.62
N LEU A 232 1.09 -30.58 8.81
CA LEU A 232 1.55 -31.05 10.12
C LEU A 232 3.05 -30.83 10.28
N PHE A 233 3.46 -30.12 11.33
CA PHE A 233 4.87 -29.96 11.73
C PHE A 233 5.15 -30.72 13.02
N THR A 234 6.07 -31.69 12.97
CA THR A 234 6.42 -32.60 14.09
C THR A 234 7.85 -33.14 13.89
N ASP A 235 8.40 -33.81 14.90
CA ASP A 235 9.72 -34.45 14.87
C ASP A 235 9.65 -35.96 14.59
N GLY A 236 8.49 -36.48 14.18
CA GLY A 236 8.26 -37.90 13.98
C GLY A 236 7.08 -38.39 14.81
N GLY A 237 6.67 -39.63 14.62
CA GLY A 237 5.59 -40.20 15.41
C GLY A 237 5.35 -41.66 15.13
N GLU A 238 4.68 -42.33 16.07
CA GLU A 238 4.45 -43.78 16.04
C GLU A 238 3.06 -44.13 15.48
N ASP A 239 2.07 -43.26 15.68
CA ASP A 239 0.69 -43.49 15.22
C ASP A 239 0.44 -42.88 13.82
N ARG A 240 -0.37 -43.56 13.02
CA ARG A 240 -0.82 -43.12 11.69
C ARG A 240 -2.18 -42.42 11.73
N ALA A 241 -2.92 -42.49 12.85
CA ALA A 241 -4.27 -41.93 13.00
C ALA A 241 -5.23 -42.35 11.86
N GLN A 242 -5.11 -43.60 11.40
CA GLN A 242 -5.82 -44.11 10.22
C GLN A 242 -7.34 -44.05 10.38
N ASP A 243 -7.85 -44.25 11.58
CA ASP A 243 -9.25 -44.16 11.97
C ASP A 243 -9.85 -42.77 11.66
N VAL A 244 -9.11 -41.70 11.93
CA VAL A 244 -9.56 -40.32 11.65
C VAL A 244 -9.70 -40.08 10.14
N PHE A 245 -8.72 -40.52 9.34
CA PHE A 245 -8.77 -40.36 7.89
C PHE A 245 -9.88 -41.18 7.24
N LEU A 246 -10.13 -42.39 7.75
CA LEU A 246 -11.25 -43.23 7.34
C LEU A 246 -12.60 -42.55 7.56
N GLN A 247 -12.75 -41.85 8.68
CA GLN A 247 -14.00 -41.16 9.03
C GLN A 247 -14.23 -39.88 8.22
N TYR A 248 -13.21 -39.02 8.08
CA TYR A 248 -13.39 -37.65 7.57
C TYR A 248 -13.00 -37.45 6.10
N ASN A 249 -12.03 -38.19 5.56
CA ASN A 249 -11.46 -37.88 4.24
C ASN A 249 -11.67 -39.00 3.21
N TRP A 250 -11.85 -40.26 3.62
CA TRP A 250 -11.99 -41.39 2.68
C TRP A 250 -13.47 -41.66 2.33
N PRO A 251 -13.77 -42.11 1.10
CA PRO A 251 -12.84 -42.51 0.02
C PRO A 251 -12.39 -41.36 -0.91
N ASN A 252 -13.06 -40.21 -0.90
CA ASN A 252 -12.89 -39.16 -1.92
C ASN A 252 -11.56 -38.40 -1.83
N LYS A 253 -10.95 -38.33 -0.65
CA LYS A 253 -9.67 -37.65 -0.36
C LYS A 253 -9.68 -36.21 -0.85
N THR A 254 -10.68 -35.45 -0.39
CA THR A 254 -10.88 -34.03 -0.78
C THR A 254 -9.88 -33.11 -0.10
N VAL A 255 -9.41 -33.46 1.10
CA VAL A 255 -8.40 -32.70 1.85
C VAL A 255 -7.02 -33.29 1.60
N ARG A 256 -6.05 -32.45 1.24
CA ARG A 256 -4.65 -32.85 1.10
C ARG A 256 -3.90 -32.68 2.41
N VAL A 257 -3.02 -33.62 2.74
CA VAL A 257 -2.26 -33.58 4.00
C VAL A 257 -0.77 -33.58 3.71
N PHE A 258 -0.10 -32.52 4.13
CA PHE A 258 1.35 -32.38 4.04
C PHE A 258 1.96 -32.60 5.43
N THR A 259 3.08 -33.31 5.48
CA THR A 259 3.77 -33.61 6.74
C THR A 259 5.21 -33.15 6.67
N PHE A 260 5.64 -32.40 7.67
CA PHE A 260 6.98 -31.85 7.81
C PHE A 260 7.66 -32.52 9.01
N SER A 261 8.72 -33.28 8.74
CA SER A 261 9.64 -33.77 9.76
C SER A 261 10.69 -32.69 10.03
N VAL A 262 10.76 -32.17 11.25
CA VAL A 262 11.58 -31.01 11.57
C VAL A 262 12.64 -31.35 12.60
N GLY A 263 13.86 -30.85 12.39
CA GLY A 263 15.00 -31.05 13.27
C GLY A 263 15.81 -32.28 12.93
N GLN A 264 16.85 -32.52 13.72
CA GLN A 264 17.66 -33.72 13.64
C GLN A 264 17.27 -34.61 14.81
N HIS A 265 16.58 -35.70 14.52
CA HIS A 265 16.03 -36.63 15.49
C HIS A 265 16.16 -38.08 15.00
N ASN A 266 15.97 -39.01 15.93
CA ASN A 266 16.01 -40.46 15.64
C ASN A 266 14.61 -41.10 15.68
N TYR A 267 13.54 -40.30 15.79
CA TYR A 267 12.17 -40.81 15.76
C TYR A 267 11.77 -41.33 14.37
N ASP A 268 10.82 -42.26 14.33
CA ASP A 268 10.33 -42.84 13.09
C ASP A 268 9.51 -41.81 12.29
N VAL A 269 9.82 -41.69 11.01
CA VAL A 269 9.15 -40.80 10.04
C VAL A 269 8.23 -41.57 9.10
N THR A 270 8.25 -42.90 9.15
CA THR A 270 7.44 -43.78 8.30
C THR A 270 5.94 -43.49 8.41
N PRO A 271 5.38 -43.23 9.61
CA PRO A 271 3.98 -42.84 9.74
C PRO A 271 3.65 -41.51 9.04
N LEU A 272 4.53 -40.52 9.11
CA LEU A 272 4.34 -39.23 8.43
C LEU A 272 4.31 -39.39 6.90
N GLN A 273 5.27 -40.14 6.37
CA GLN A 273 5.32 -40.47 4.94
C GLN A 273 4.04 -41.18 4.49
N TRP A 274 3.54 -42.11 5.31
CA TRP A 274 2.29 -42.81 5.03
C TRP A 274 1.07 -41.86 5.03
N ILE A 275 0.98 -40.94 6.00
CA ILE A 275 -0.10 -39.95 6.07
C ILE A 275 -0.11 -39.07 4.82
N ALA A 276 1.06 -38.53 4.42
CA ALA A 276 1.18 -37.69 3.24
C ALA A 276 0.82 -38.43 1.94
N CYS A 277 1.38 -39.63 1.74
CA CYS A 277 1.17 -40.45 0.56
C CYS A 277 -0.31 -40.85 0.41
N THR A 278 -0.95 -41.26 1.51
CA THR A 278 -2.33 -41.76 1.46
C THR A 278 -3.34 -40.64 1.19
N ASN A 279 -3.03 -39.40 1.54
CA ASN A 279 -3.92 -38.23 1.40
C ASN A 279 -3.52 -37.28 0.25
N LYS A 280 -2.83 -37.76 -0.79
CA LYS A 280 -2.46 -36.96 -1.99
C LYS A 280 -1.69 -35.66 -1.68
N GLY A 281 -0.93 -35.65 -0.59
CA GLY A 281 -0.05 -34.55 -0.22
C GLY A 281 1.42 -34.88 -0.52
N TYR A 282 2.32 -34.35 0.32
CA TYR A 282 3.76 -34.52 0.17
C TYR A 282 4.47 -34.50 1.52
N TYR A 283 5.62 -35.15 1.57
CA TYR A 283 6.47 -35.25 2.76
C TYR A 283 7.70 -34.35 2.59
N PHE A 284 8.01 -33.58 3.62
CA PHE A 284 9.15 -32.67 3.64
C PHE A 284 10.01 -32.90 4.87
N GLU A 285 11.32 -32.69 4.74
CA GLU A 285 12.28 -32.84 5.83
C GLU A 285 13.08 -31.55 6.03
N ILE A 286 12.96 -30.91 7.19
CA ILE A 286 13.61 -29.64 7.53
C ILE A 286 14.65 -29.89 8.62
N ARG A 287 15.91 -30.09 8.20
CA ARG A 287 17.02 -30.34 9.15
C ARG A 287 17.68 -29.07 9.70
N SER A 288 17.55 -27.94 9.01
CA SER A 288 18.25 -26.71 9.35
C SER A 288 17.46 -25.47 8.95
N ILE A 289 17.86 -24.31 9.47
CA ILE A 289 17.24 -23.02 9.12
C ILE A 289 17.32 -22.73 7.62
N CYS A 290 18.42 -23.08 6.95
CA CYS A 290 18.59 -22.85 5.51
C CYS A 290 17.64 -23.70 4.66
N ALA A 291 17.26 -24.88 5.15
CA ALA A 291 16.32 -25.77 4.45
C ALA A 291 14.86 -25.29 4.53
N ILE A 292 14.53 -24.45 5.52
CA ILE A 292 13.16 -23.95 5.72
C ILE A 292 12.65 -23.24 4.45
N ARG A 293 13.47 -22.33 3.91
CA ARG A 293 13.04 -21.47 2.79
C ARG A 293 12.58 -22.27 1.57
N ILE A 294 13.30 -23.33 1.21
CA ILE A 294 13.01 -24.13 0.02
C ILE A 294 11.79 -25.02 0.28
N ASN A 295 11.81 -25.77 1.38
CA ASN A 295 10.77 -26.76 1.68
C ASN A 295 9.40 -26.15 1.98
N THR A 296 9.36 -24.90 2.48
CA THR A 296 8.10 -24.20 2.76
C THR A 296 7.41 -23.67 1.49
N GLN A 297 8.04 -23.75 0.32
CA GLN A 297 7.47 -23.27 -0.95
C GLN A 297 7.11 -24.41 -1.91
N GLU A 298 7.83 -25.53 -1.87
CA GLU A 298 7.63 -26.67 -2.78
C GLU A 298 6.22 -27.28 -2.74
N TYR A 299 5.43 -27.03 -1.70
CA TYR A 299 4.04 -27.48 -1.67
C TYR A 299 3.18 -26.85 -2.80
N LEU A 300 3.55 -25.67 -3.29
CA LEU A 300 2.87 -25.01 -4.40
C LEU A 300 2.92 -25.85 -5.68
N ASP A 301 4.01 -26.59 -5.93
CA ASP A 301 4.13 -27.49 -7.07
C ASP A 301 3.09 -28.62 -7.03
N VAL A 302 2.68 -29.04 -5.84
CA VAL A 302 1.64 -30.06 -5.64
C VAL A 302 0.25 -29.46 -5.83
N LEU A 303 0.05 -28.21 -5.41
CA LEU A 303 -1.20 -27.48 -5.59
C LEU A 303 -1.43 -27.02 -7.04
N GLY A 304 -0.37 -26.79 -7.81
CA GLY A 304 -0.44 -26.45 -9.23
C GLY A 304 -0.89 -27.60 -10.13
N ARG A 305 -0.78 -28.87 -9.70
CA ARG A 305 -1.07 -30.03 -10.58
C ARG A 305 -2.49 -30.04 -11.17
N PRO A 306 -3.57 -29.82 -10.40
CA PRO A 306 -4.91 -29.75 -10.97
C PRO A 306 -5.09 -28.60 -11.95
N MET A 307 -4.37 -27.49 -11.74
CA MET A 307 -4.39 -26.33 -12.63
C MET A 307 -3.74 -26.68 -13.98
N VAL A 308 -2.60 -27.38 -13.98
CA VAL A 308 -1.95 -27.88 -15.20
C VAL A 308 -2.88 -28.85 -15.96
N LEU A 309 -3.58 -29.73 -15.24
CA LEU A 309 -4.53 -30.69 -15.85
C LEU A 309 -5.77 -30.03 -16.45
N ALA A 310 -6.20 -28.87 -15.94
CA ALA A 310 -7.30 -28.10 -16.50
C ALA A 310 -6.95 -27.43 -17.85
N GLY A 311 -5.66 -27.41 -18.22
CA GLY A 311 -5.19 -26.97 -19.53
C GLY A 311 -5.57 -25.52 -19.84
N GLY A 312 -6.13 -25.28 -21.03
CA GLY A 312 -6.47 -23.92 -21.48
C GLY A 312 -7.44 -23.16 -20.58
N VAL A 313 -8.31 -23.86 -19.84
CA VAL A 313 -9.28 -23.22 -18.93
C VAL A 313 -8.59 -22.54 -17.74
N ALA A 314 -7.46 -23.09 -17.29
CA ALA A 314 -6.68 -22.55 -16.17
C ALA A 314 -5.78 -21.37 -16.57
N LYS A 315 -5.63 -21.08 -17.87
CA LYS A 315 -4.83 -19.94 -18.34
C LYS A 315 -5.67 -18.66 -18.31
N GLN A 316 -5.94 -18.17 -17.11
CA GLN A 316 -6.60 -16.90 -16.88
C GLN A 316 -5.59 -15.91 -16.31
N VAL A 317 -5.62 -14.68 -16.80
CA VAL A 317 -4.77 -13.61 -16.27
C VAL A 317 -5.31 -13.24 -14.89
N GLN A 318 -4.43 -13.26 -13.89
CA GLN A 318 -4.75 -12.82 -12.54
C GLN A 318 -3.92 -11.60 -12.18
N TRP A 319 -4.57 -10.61 -11.58
CA TRP A 319 -3.93 -9.37 -11.16
C TRP A 319 -3.58 -9.40 -9.69
N THR A 320 -2.38 -8.96 -9.36
CA THR A 320 -1.93 -8.88 -7.97
C THR A 320 -2.49 -7.67 -7.22
N ASN A 321 -2.45 -7.76 -5.90
CA ASN A 321 -2.52 -6.59 -5.03
C ASN A 321 -1.37 -5.61 -5.35
N VAL A 322 -1.56 -4.34 -5.00
CA VAL A 322 -0.53 -3.31 -5.17
C VAL A 322 0.69 -3.66 -4.33
N TYR A 323 1.88 -3.64 -4.91
CA TYR A 323 3.13 -3.87 -4.19
C TYR A 323 4.27 -2.99 -4.72
N GLN A 324 5.34 -2.89 -3.95
CA GLN A 324 6.54 -2.16 -4.35
C GLN A 324 7.40 -3.02 -5.29
N ASP A 325 7.68 -2.51 -6.49
CA ASP A 325 8.56 -3.15 -7.47
C ASP A 325 9.97 -3.38 -6.90
N ALA A 326 10.57 -4.51 -7.24
CA ALA A 326 11.91 -4.90 -6.84
C ALA A 326 13.01 -4.10 -7.57
N LEU A 327 12.74 -3.59 -8.78
CA LEU A 327 13.70 -2.83 -9.59
C LEU A 327 13.62 -1.31 -9.35
N GLY A 328 12.71 -0.86 -8.49
CA GLY A 328 12.60 0.53 -8.04
C GLY A 328 11.64 1.40 -8.85
N LEU A 329 10.75 0.81 -9.65
CA LEU A 329 9.77 1.54 -10.47
C LEU A 329 8.78 2.36 -9.61
N GLY A 330 8.35 1.78 -8.48
CA GLY A 330 7.34 2.34 -7.60
C GLY A 330 6.30 1.30 -7.19
N LEU A 331 5.07 1.76 -6.96
CA LEU A 331 3.93 0.88 -6.75
C LEU A 331 3.45 0.34 -8.10
N VAL A 332 3.30 -0.98 -8.19
CA VAL A 332 2.87 -1.69 -9.39
C VAL A 332 1.79 -2.72 -9.07
N VAL A 333 1.06 -3.11 -10.11
CA VAL A 333 0.29 -4.36 -10.15
C VAL A 333 0.81 -5.21 -11.29
N THR A 334 0.83 -6.53 -11.12
CA THR A 334 1.35 -7.46 -12.13
C THR A 334 0.22 -8.33 -12.63
N GLY A 335 0.05 -8.39 -13.96
CA GLY A 335 -0.78 -9.39 -14.61
C GLY A 335 0.01 -10.68 -14.75
N THR A 336 -0.51 -11.77 -14.20
CA THR A 336 0.21 -13.04 -14.08
C THR A 336 -0.45 -14.16 -14.86
N LEU A 337 0.36 -15.05 -15.44
CA LEU A 337 -0.13 -16.22 -16.16
C LEU A 337 0.81 -17.44 -15.97
N PRO A 338 0.30 -18.61 -15.57
CA PRO A 338 1.13 -19.80 -15.43
C PRO A 338 1.56 -20.40 -16.77
N VAL A 339 2.80 -20.89 -16.83
CA VAL A 339 3.37 -21.59 -17.97
C VAL A 339 3.45 -23.08 -17.64
N PHE A 340 2.81 -23.92 -18.46
CA PHE A 340 2.71 -25.36 -18.23
C PHE A 340 3.76 -26.14 -19.02
N ASN A 341 4.25 -27.24 -18.43
CA ASN A 341 5.07 -28.21 -19.13
C ASN A 341 4.18 -29.14 -19.98
N LEU A 342 4.28 -29.05 -21.31
CA LEU A 342 3.44 -29.81 -22.26
C LEU A 342 4.20 -30.93 -22.98
N THR A 343 5.40 -31.28 -22.52
CA THR A 343 6.23 -32.30 -23.18
C THR A 343 5.50 -33.64 -23.21
N MET A 344 5.41 -34.29 -24.38
CA MET A 344 4.63 -35.54 -24.57
C MET A 344 5.42 -36.81 -24.28
N ASP A 345 6.47 -36.73 -23.46
CA ASP A 345 7.20 -37.92 -23.01
C ASP A 345 6.46 -38.51 -21.81
N GLY A 346 6.15 -39.80 -21.83
CA GLY A 346 5.28 -40.51 -20.88
C GLY A 346 5.73 -40.56 -19.40
N ASN A 347 6.54 -39.62 -18.93
CA ASN A 347 6.94 -39.45 -17.54
C ASN A 347 6.02 -38.48 -16.78
N SER A 348 5.85 -38.74 -15.49
CA SER A 348 4.95 -38.05 -14.56
C SER A 348 5.30 -36.58 -14.23
N GLN A 349 6.30 -35.97 -14.89
CA GLN A 349 6.69 -34.57 -14.65
C GLN A 349 5.87 -33.55 -15.46
N ASN A 350 4.98 -34.01 -16.34
CA ASN A 350 4.11 -33.14 -17.17
C ASN A 350 2.96 -32.48 -16.37
N GLN A 351 2.96 -32.62 -15.04
CA GLN A 351 1.95 -32.07 -14.14
C GLN A 351 2.45 -30.85 -13.36
N LEU A 352 3.64 -30.35 -13.67
CA LEU A 352 4.21 -29.17 -13.02
C LEU A 352 4.16 -27.94 -13.94
N ILE A 353 4.19 -26.76 -13.33
CA ILE A 353 4.40 -25.51 -14.04
C ILE A 353 5.90 -25.38 -14.36
N LEU A 354 6.23 -24.82 -15.52
CA LEU A 354 7.60 -24.38 -15.83
C LEU A 354 7.93 -23.10 -15.05
N GLY A 355 6.91 -22.30 -14.75
CA GLY A 355 7.04 -21.02 -14.10
C GLY A 355 5.81 -20.15 -14.30
N VAL A 356 5.95 -18.85 -14.00
CA VAL A 356 4.90 -17.85 -14.14
C VAL A 356 5.45 -16.69 -14.96
N MET A 357 4.65 -16.20 -15.91
CA MET A 357 4.89 -14.96 -16.62
C MET A 357 4.20 -13.81 -15.90
N GLY A 358 4.87 -12.67 -15.80
CA GLY A 358 4.36 -11.44 -15.24
C GLY A 358 4.63 -10.25 -16.15
N VAL A 359 3.65 -9.35 -16.24
CA VAL A 359 3.81 -8.02 -16.84
C VAL A 359 3.36 -6.96 -15.85
N ASP A 360 4.22 -5.97 -15.61
CA ASP A 360 3.93 -4.90 -14.65
C ASP A 360 3.16 -3.75 -15.30
N VAL A 361 2.20 -3.21 -14.54
CA VAL A 361 1.52 -1.95 -14.83
C VAL A 361 1.80 -1.01 -13.66
N HIS A 362 2.40 0.14 -13.96
CA HIS A 362 2.70 1.13 -12.94
C HIS A 362 1.45 1.91 -12.57
N LEU A 363 1.25 2.18 -11.27
CA LEU A 363 0.04 2.87 -10.81
C LEU A 363 -0.13 4.27 -11.43
N ASP A 364 0.96 4.95 -11.83
CA ASP A 364 0.85 6.26 -12.47
C ASP A 364 0.27 6.19 -13.89
N GLU A 365 0.42 5.06 -14.58
CA GLU A 365 -0.20 4.84 -15.89
C GLU A 365 -1.72 4.73 -15.73
N ILE A 366 -2.17 3.98 -14.73
CA ILE A 366 -3.60 3.88 -14.39
C ILE A 366 -4.13 5.26 -13.96
N LYS A 367 -3.36 6.04 -13.19
CA LYS A 367 -3.75 7.41 -12.82
C LYS A 367 -3.88 8.34 -14.02
N ARG A 368 -3.07 8.16 -15.08
CA ARG A 368 -3.18 8.95 -16.33
C ARG A 368 -4.51 8.69 -17.04
N LEU A 369 -5.06 7.47 -16.95
CA LEU A 369 -6.39 7.13 -17.47
C LEU A 369 -7.53 7.72 -16.63
N THR A 370 -7.26 8.13 -15.39
CA THR A 370 -8.24 8.73 -14.47
C THR A 370 -7.86 10.19 -14.15
N PRO A 371 -7.98 11.12 -15.10
CA PRO A 371 -7.52 12.49 -14.93
C PRO A 371 -8.30 13.23 -13.84
N ARG A 372 -7.62 13.54 -12.72
CA ARG A 372 -8.21 14.25 -11.57
C ARG A 372 -8.70 15.66 -11.89
N TYR A 373 -8.13 16.29 -12.91
CA TYR A 373 -8.47 17.68 -13.25
C TYR A 373 -9.92 17.85 -13.71
N ASN A 374 -10.50 16.83 -14.36
CA ASN A 374 -11.91 16.82 -14.74
C ASN A 374 -12.85 16.81 -13.52
N VAL A 375 -12.35 16.37 -12.37
CA VAL A 375 -13.14 16.06 -11.18
C VAL A 375 -13.04 17.16 -10.10
N ARG A 376 -12.19 18.18 -10.33
CA ARG A 376 -11.87 19.31 -9.43
C ARG A 376 -11.30 18.89 -8.05
N PRO A 377 -10.77 19.80 -7.22
CA PRO A 377 -9.99 19.42 -6.02
C PRO A 377 -10.66 18.54 -4.96
N ASN A 378 -11.98 18.62 -4.80
CA ASN A 378 -12.72 17.81 -3.81
C ASN A 378 -13.33 16.53 -4.38
N GLY A 379 -13.27 16.34 -5.69
CA GLY A 379 -13.69 15.10 -6.32
C GLY A 379 -12.50 14.21 -6.63
N TYR A 380 -12.72 12.90 -6.59
CA TYR A 380 -11.66 11.91 -6.82
C TYR A 380 -12.22 10.61 -7.35
N ILE A 381 -11.34 9.85 -8.00
CA ILE A 381 -11.60 8.51 -8.49
C ILE A 381 -10.87 7.54 -7.57
N PHE A 382 -11.52 6.43 -7.26
CA PHE A 382 -10.94 5.33 -6.52
C PHE A 382 -11.28 4.01 -7.20
N ALA A 383 -10.47 2.99 -6.97
CA ALA A 383 -10.70 1.66 -7.50
C ALA A 383 -10.46 0.63 -6.40
N ILE A 384 -11.35 -0.36 -6.30
CA ILE A 384 -11.23 -1.46 -5.34
C ILE A 384 -11.14 -2.80 -6.04
N ASP A 385 -10.45 -3.73 -5.39
CA ASP A 385 -10.45 -5.15 -5.74
C ASP A 385 -11.67 -5.90 -5.13
N PRO A 386 -11.85 -7.20 -5.44
CA PRO A 386 -12.90 -8.03 -4.85
C PRO A 386 -12.79 -8.24 -3.33
N ASN A 387 -11.63 -7.96 -2.74
CA ASN A 387 -11.40 -8.05 -1.30
C ASN A 387 -11.72 -6.71 -0.59
N GLY A 388 -11.87 -5.60 -1.32
CA GLY A 388 -12.08 -4.24 -0.83
C GLY A 388 -10.80 -3.41 -0.68
N TYR A 389 -9.64 -3.93 -1.10
CA TYR A 389 -8.38 -3.20 -1.12
C TYR A 389 -8.32 -2.20 -2.27
N LEU A 390 -7.66 -1.06 -2.01
CA LEU A 390 -7.55 0.02 -2.95
C LEU A 390 -6.46 -0.22 -3.98
N LEU A 391 -6.84 -0.19 -5.26
CA LEU A 391 -5.93 -0.07 -6.39
C LEU A 391 -5.55 1.40 -6.64
N LEU A 392 -6.52 2.30 -6.54
CA LEU A 392 -6.35 3.74 -6.69
C LEU A 392 -7.07 4.48 -5.58
N HIS A 393 -6.38 5.41 -4.92
CA HIS A 393 -7.00 6.34 -3.98
C HIS A 393 -6.06 7.53 -3.70
N PRO A 394 -6.56 8.75 -3.42
CA PRO A 394 -5.72 9.86 -2.99
C PRO A 394 -4.90 9.60 -1.71
N ASN A 395 -5.45 8.82 -0.78
CA ASN A 395 -4.77 8.47 0.48
C ASN A 395 -3.86 7.24 0.37
N LEU A 396 -3.81 6.56 -0.78
CA LEU A 396 -2.88 5.45 -1.00
C LEU A 396 -1.48 6.00 -1.28
N ARG A 397 -0.56 5.85 -0.32
CA ARG A 397 0.82 6.32 -0.42
C ARG A 397 1.80 5.14 -0.53
N PRO A 398 2.96 5.31 -1.20
CA PRO A 398 4.04 4.35 -1.08
C PRO A 398 4.54 4.33 0.37
N LYS A 399 4.68 3.13 0.95
CA LYS A 399 5.25 2.99 2.30
C LYS A 399 6.71 3.45 2.25
N VAL A 400 7.06 4.50 3.00
CA VAL A 400 8.46 4.85 3.23
C VAL A 400 9.04 3.81 4.18
N SER A 401 9.71 2.79 3.63
CA SER A 401 10.41 1.79 4.43
C SER A 401 11.65 2.42 5.07
N PHE A 402 11.48 3.09 6.21
CA PHE A 402 12.60 3.35 7.11
C PHE A 402 13.08 2.01 7.67
N ILE A 403 14.21 1.52 7.17
CA ILE A 403 14.91 0.37 7.76
C ILE A 403 15.79 0.94 8.88
N PRO A 404 15.54 0.66 10.18
CA PRO A 404 16.47 1.05 11.22
C PRO A 404 17.80 0.31 11.02
N HIS A 405 18.91 1.04 11.08
CA HIS A 405 20.26 0.56 10.81
C HIS A 405 20.82 -0.50 11.79
N SER A 406 20.03 -1.04 12.71
CA SER A 406 20.52 -2.03 13.67
C SER A 406 19.45 -3.03 14.06
N SER A 407 19.53 -4.25 13.50
CA SER A 407 19.23 -5.56 14.13
C SER A 407 19.16 -6.66 13.06
N LEU A 408 20.15 -7.55 13.09
CA LEU A 408 20.13 -8.98 12.70
C LEU A 408 19.11 -9.46 11.65
N CYS A 409 19.58 -9.75 10.41
CA CYS A 409 19.03 -10.67 9.39
C CYS A 409 17.52 -11.02 9.37
N LEU A 410 16.62 -10.10 9.66
CA LEU A 410 15.19 -10.21 9.35
C LEU A 410 14.94 -9.36 8.10
N VAL A 411 15.23 -9.95 6.95
CA VAL A 411 14.90 -9.37 5.65
C VAL A 411 13.40 -9.54 5.47
N ASN A 412 12.62 -8.53 5.85
CA ASN A 412 11.21 -8.49 5.51
C ASN A 412 11.12 -8.40 3.98
N LEU A 413 10.61 -9.44 3.32
CA LEU A 413 10.13 -9.29 1.96
C LEU A 413 9.14 -8.11 1.95
N PRO A 414 9.16 -7.24 0.93
CA PRO A 414 8.20 -6.16 0.85
C PRO A 414 6.80 -6.79 0.78
N GLU A 415 6.08 -6.69 1.89
CA GLU A 415 4.68 -7.07 2.00
C GLU A 415 3.87 -6.24 1.00
N PRO A 416 2.77 -6.80 0.44
CA PRO A 416 1.89 -6.02 -0.41
C PRO A 416 1.32 -4.82 0.35
N VAL A 417 1.01 -3.76 -0.39
CA VAL A 417 0.41 -2.53 0.13
C VAL A 417 -1.10 -2.67 0.07
N THR A 418 -1.66 -3.49 0.97
CA THR A 418 -3.10 -3.72 1.10
C THR A 418 -3.71 -2.71 2.07
N LEU A 419 -4.25 -1.62 1.53
CA LEU A 419 -5.04 -0.63 2.28
C LEU A 419 -6.51 -0.79 1.88
N ASP A 420 -7.40 -1.04 2.83
CA ASP A 420 -8.84 -1.15 2.57
C ASP A 420 -9.45 0.26 2.31
N PHE A 421 -10.51 0.31 1.52
CA PHE A 421 -11.32 1.52 1.34
C PHE A 421 -11.81 2.09 2.68
N LEU A 422 -12.25 1.24 3.61
CA LEU A 422 -12.72 1.68 4.94
C LEU A 422 -11.59 2.14 5.85
N ASP A 423 -10.35 1.71 5.61
CA ASP A 423 -9.17 2.16 6.34
C ASP A 423 -8.62 3.49 5.79
N ALA A 424 -8.86 3.76 4.50
CA ALA A 424 -8.36 4.95 3.82
C ALA A 424 -9.24 6.18 4.04
N GLU A 425 -10.51 5.99 4.33
CA GLU A 425 -11.48 7.03 4.64
C GLU A 425 -12.03 6.87 6.06
N VAL A 426 -12.72 7.90 6.58
CA VAL A 426 -13.43 7.74 7.85
C VAL A 426 -14.58 6.75 7.66
N GLU A 427 -14.60 5.70 8.49
CA GLU A 427 -15.60 4.63 8.48
C GLU A 427 -17.03 5.18 8.63
N ASP A 428 -17.93 4.68 7.78
CA ASP A 428 -19.35 5.04 7.77
C ASP A 428 -20.15 3.80 7.32
N SER A 429 -21.27 3.53 7.99
CA SER A 429 -22.21 2.46 7.62
C SER A 429 -22.67 2.50 6.16
N ASN A 430 -22.81 3.69 5.57
CA ASN A 430 -23.17 3.82 4.16
C ASN A 430 -22.00 3.45 3.24
N LYS A 431 -20.76 3.76 3.65
CA LYS A 431 -19.55 3.37 2.90
C LYS A 431 -19.31 1.87 2.96
N GLU A 432 -19.66 1.21 4.07
CA GLU A 432 -19.65 -0.26 4.15
C GLU A 432 -20.59 -0.89 3.11
N GLU A 433 -21.78 -0.33 2.94
CA GLU A 433 -22.74 -0.79 1.92
C GLU A 433 -22.24 -0.51 0.49
N ILE A 434 -21.66 0.68 0.23
CA ILE A 434 -21.04 1.00 -1.07
C ILE A 434 -19.93 0.00 -1.39
N ARG A 435 -19.02 -0.24 -0.43
CA ARG A 435 -17.93 -1.22 -0.56
C ARG A 435 -18.48 -2.61 -0.88
N ARG A 436 -19.52 -3.05 -0.18
CA ARG A 436 -20.15 -4.36 -0.41
C ARG A 436 -20.74 -4.46 -1.81
N GLN A 437 -21.47 -3.45 -2.28
CA GLN A 437 -22.06 -3.45 -3.62
C GLN A 437 -21.01 -3.43 -4.73
N MET A 438 -19.91 -2.71 -4.52
CA MET A 438 -18.77 -2.70 -5.44
C MET A 438 -18.05 -4.05 -5.51
N ILE A 439 -17.87 -4.74 -4.37
CA ILE A 439 -17.31 -6.09 -4.31
C ILE A 439 -18.25 -7.10 -5.00
N ASP A 440 -19.56 -6.97 -4.81
CA ASP A 440 -20.57 -7.79 -5.48
C ASP A 440 -20.70 -7.48 -6.98
N GLY A 441 -19.91 -6.54 -7.52
CA GLY A 441 -19.88 -6.16 -8.94
C GLY A 441 -21.14 -5.43 -9.42
N ARG A 442 -21.90 -4.80 -8.51
CA ARG A 442 -23.16 -4.12 -8.84
C ARG A 442 -22.89 -2.63 -9.05
N PRO A 443 -23.28 -2.04 -10.21
CA PRO A 443 -23.21 -0.61 -10.39
C PRO A 443 -24.26 0.10 -9.52
N GLY A 444 -23.95 1.31 -9.08
CA GLY A 444 -24.84 2.07 -8.23
C GLY A 444 -24.42 3.53 -8.05
N GLU A 445 -25.32 4.30 -7.47
CA GLU A 445 -25.09 5.68 -7.07
C GLU A 445 -25.74 5.92 -5.70
N MET A 446 -25.05 6.66 -4.83
CA MET A 446 -25.54 7.03 -3.52
C MET A 446 -24.99 8.39 -3.11
N GLN A 447 -25.87 9.28 -2.65
CA GLN A 447 -25.45 10.52 -1.98
C GLN A 447 -25.46 10.30 -0.48
N ILE A 448 -24.32 10.57 0.16
CA ILE A 448 -24.15 10.40 1.60
C ILE A 448 -23.63 11.69 2.23
N LYS A 449 -23.99 11.89 3.50
CA LYS A 449 -23.38 12.91 4.34
C LYS A 449 -22.28 12.23 5.15
N THR A 450 -21.03 12.59 4.89
CA THR A 450 -19.84 11.94 5.44
C THR A 450 -18.89 12.95 6.04
N LEU A 451 -18.10 12.49 7.01
CA LEU A 451 -16.96 13.21 7.53
C LEU A 451 -15.77 13.07 6.56
N LEU A 452 -15.14 14.19 6.22
CA LEU A 452 -13.94 14.23 5.39
C LEU A 452 -12.75 14.71 6.22
N LYS A 453 -11.69 13.90 6.27
CA LYS A 453 -10.42 14.26 6.91
C LYS A 453 -9.64 15.24 6.03
N SER A 454 -9.09 16.30 6.60
CA SER A 454 -8.17 17.20 5.90
C SER A 454 -6.83 16.50 5.57
N VAL A 455 -6.08 17.05 4.60
CA VAL A 455 -4.79 16.49 4.15
C VAL A 455 -3.71 16.61 5.22
N ASP A 456 -3.75 17.65 6.05
CA ASP A 456 -2.87 17.84 7.22
C ASP A 456 -3.33 17.07 8.47
N GLU A 457 -4.45 16.36 8.38
CA GLU A 457 -5.01 15.54 9.46
C GLU A 457 -5.42 16.34 10.70
N GLN A 458 -5.56 17.66 10.59
CA GLN A 458 -5.92 18.56 11.69
C GLN A 458 -7.43 18.85 11.79
N TYR A 459 -8.17 18.77 10.68
CA TYR A 459 -9.58 19.14 10.60
C TYR A 459 -10.44 18.00 10.04
N ILE A 460 -11.72 18.03 10.39
CA ILE A 460 -12.74 17.14 9.85
C ILE A 460 -13.94 18.00 9.46
N ASP A 461 -14.32 17.96 8.19
CA ASP A 461 -15.48 18.69 7.68
C ASP A 461 -16.65 17.72 7.44
N ASP A 462 -17.86 18.13 7.82
CA ASP A 462 -19.11 17.38 7.60
C ASP A 462 -19.74 17.78 6.26
N VAL A 463 -19.65 16.90 5.27
CA VAL A 463 -19.88 17.25 3.85
C VAL A 463 -20.80 16.26 3.15
N TYR A 464 -21.51 16.75 2.13
CA TYR A 464 -22.26 15.89 1.21
C TYR A 464 -21.38 15.45 0.05
N ARG A 465 -21.45 14.16 -0.29
CA ARG A 465 -20.72 13.54 -1.41
C ARG A 465 -21.64 12.58 -2.16
N GLY A 466 -21.64 12.70 -3.49
CA GLY A 466 -22.20 11.69 -4.39
C GLY A 466 -21.13 10.68 -4.74
N TYR A 467 -21.39 9.42 -4.41
CA TYR A 467 -20.59 8.27 -4.82
C TYR A 467 -21.31 7.59 -5.98
N THR A 468 -20.60 7.35 -7.07
CA THR A 468 -21.07 6.56 -8.21
C THR A 468 -20.04 5.48 -8.49
N TRP A 469 -20.46 4.25 -8.74
CA TRP A 469 -19.54 3.15 -9.00
C TRP A 469 -20.05 2.18 -10.05
N ALA A 470 -19.11 1.51 -10.73
CA ALA A 470 -19.38 0.49 -11.71
C ALA A 470 -18.23 -0.53 -11.80
N PRO A 471 -18.51 -1.80 -12.14
CA PRO A 471 -17.48 -2.80 -12.40
C PRO A 471 -16.73 -2.49 -13.71
N ILE A 472 -15.43 -2.82 -13.75
CA ILE A 472 -14.61 -2.69 -14.96
C ILE A 472 -14.73 -3.98 -15.77
N ASN A 473 -15.35 -3.89 -16.95
CA ASN A 473 -15.55 -5.04 -17.84
C ASN A 473 -14.21 -5.73 -18.18
N GLY A 474 -14.15 -7.05 -17.98
CA GLY A 474 -12.97 -7.87 -18.28
C GLY A 474 -11.96 -8.00 -17.14
N THR A 475 -12.22 -7.38 -15.98
CA THR A 475 -11.44 -7.55 -14.75
C THR A 475 -12.37 -7.71 -13.55
N ASP A 476 -11.80 -8.04 -12.39
CA ASP A 476 -12.56 -8.13 -11.13
C ASP A 476 -12.55 -6.81 -10.32
N TYR A 477 -12.04 -5.73 -10.90
CA TYR A 477 -11.98 -4.42 -10.25
C TYR A 477 -13.28 -3.64 -10.42
N SER A 478 -13.60 -2.82 -9.41
CA SER A 478 -14.70 -1.86 -9.46
C SER A 478 -14.16 -0.44 -9.33
N LEU A 479 -14.63 0.46 -10.20
CA LEU A 479 -14.25 1.88 -10.21
C LEU A 479 -15.33 2.71 -9.54
N GLY A 480 -14.92 3.61 -8.65
CA GLY A 480 -15.76 4.57 -7.97
C GLY A 480 -15.34 6.01 -8.28
N LEU A 481 -16.33 6.89 -8.41
CA LEU A 481 -16.19 8.32 -8.61
C LEU A 481 -16.90 9.03 -7.46
N VAL A 482 -16.18 9.93 -6.79
CA VAL A 482 -16.71 10.77 -5.72
C VAL A 482 -16.75 12.20 -6.20
N LEU A 483 -17.94 12.81 -6.15
CA LEU A 483 -18.16 14.20 -6.52
C LEU A 483 -18.91 14.94 -5.41
N PRO A 484 -18.51 16.18 -5.09
CA PRO A 484 -19.37 17.06 -4.30
C PRO A 484 -20.53 17.57 -5.17
N PRO A 485 -21.72 17.85 -4.60
CA PRO A 485 -22.90 18.26 -5.36
C PRO A 485 -22.72 19.52 -6.23
N TYR A 486 -21.78 20.40 -5.88
CA TYR A 486 -21.50 21.62 -6.63
C TYR A 486 -20.54 21.42 -7.83
N ASN A 487 -20.05 20.20 -8.06
CA ASN A 487 -19.14 19.86 -9.17
C ASN A 487 -19.81 19.16 -10.35
N GLU A 488 -21.14 19.15 -10.42
CA GLU A 488 -21.87 18.62 -11.59
C GLU A 488 -21.57 19.40 -12.89
N TYR A 489 -21.13 20.66 -12.77
CA TYR A 489 -20.85 21.54 -13.90
C TYR A 489 -19.41 22.03 -13.87
N TYR A 490 -18.73 22.02 -15.03
CA TYR A 490 -17.38 22.57 -15.22
C TYR A 490 -17.37 23.73 -16.22
N ILE A 491 -16.29 24.51 -16.21
CA ILE A 491 -16.07 25.61 -17.14
C ILE A 491 -15.04 25.12 -18.16
N GLN A 492 -15.40 25.12 -19.44
CA GLN A 492 -14.47 24.88 -20.54
C GLN A 492 -14.12 26.22 -21.16
N ALA A 493 -12.82 26.50 -21.31
CA ALA A 493 -12.37 27.72 -21.97
C ALA A 493 -12.47 27.56 -23.49
N ASP A 494 -13.06 28.56 -24.15
CA ASP A 494 -13.01 28.71 -25.61
C ASP A 494 -11.92 29.75 -25.92
N LEU A 495 -10.85 29.31 -26.58
CA LEU A 495 -9.64 30.10 -26.83
C LEU A 495 -9.40 30.32 -28.33
N SER A 496 -10.45 30.27 -29.12
CA SER A 496 -10.40 30.43 -30.57
C SER A 496 -9.79 31.78 -31.02
N GLU A 497 -9.75 32.80 -30.17
CA GLU A 497 -9.07 34.08 -30.46
C GLU A 497 -7.58 34.09 -30.02
N HIS A 498 -6.68 33.99 -31.00
CA HIS A 498 -5.21 34.08 -30.81
C HIS A 498 -4.74 35.34 -30.04
N THR A 499 -5.43 36.47 -30.16
CA THR A 499 -5.06 37.74 -29.50
C THR A 499 -5.24 37.70 -27.99
N ALA A 500 -6.28 37.03 -27.49
CA ALA A 500 -6.54 36.90 -26.06
C ALA A 500 -5.48 36.01 -25.37
N THR A 501 -5.09 34.93 -26.04
CA THR A 501 -4.09 33.97 -25.55
C THR A 501 -2.70 34.61 -25.41
N GLN A 502 -2.26 35.40 -26.40
CA GLN A 502 -0.98 36.12 -26.32
C GLN A 502 -0.98 37.19 -25.21
N GLN A 503 -2.09 37.92 -25.05
CA GLN A 503 -2.20 38.95 -24.02
C GLN A 503 -2.17 38.36 -22.61
N PHE A 504 -2.75 37.16 -22.42
CA PHE A 504 -2.69 36.41 -21.16
C PHE A 504 -1.27 35.92 -20.85
N GLY A 505 -0.55 35.37 -21.84
CA GLY A 505 0.84 34.94 -21.69
C GLY A 505 1.80 36.09 -21.31
N VAL A 506 1.62 37.26 -21.91
CA VAL A 506 2.39 38.47 -21.57
C VAL A 506 2.06 38.97 -20.16
N CYS A 507 0.80 38.86 -19.71
CA CYS A 507 0.40 39.23 -18.35
C CYS A 507 1.08 38.33 -17.30
N LEU A 508 1.13 37.02 -17.54
CA LEU A 508 1.82 36.05 -16.69
C LEU A 508 3.33 36.32 -16.56
N GLN A 509 4.00 36.74 -17.64
CA GLN A 509 5.42 37.14 -17.58
C GLN A 509 5.65 38.38 -16.70
N HIS A 510 4.75 39.35 -16.73
CA HIS A 510 4.88 40.57 -15.90
C HIS A 510 4.67 40.31 -14.40
N ILE A 511 3.88 39.29 -14.05
CA ILE A 511 3.52 38.94 -12.65
C ILE A 511 4.29 37.69 -12.18
N PHE A 512 5.29 37.23 -12.94
CA PHE A 512 6.02 35.97 -12.74
C PHE A 512 6.54 35.75 -11.30
N LYS A 513 6.98 36.81 -10.62
CA LYS A 513 7.50 36.73 -9.24
C LYS A 513 6.41 36.59 -8.15
N CYS A 514 5.14 36.68 -8.52
CA CYS A 514 3.98 36.60 -7.61
C CYS A 514 3.06 35.42 -7.95
N VAL A 515 3.44 34.60 -8.93
CA VAL A 515 2.64 33.50 -9.47
C VAL A 515 3.33 32.19 -9.16
N SER A 516 2.64 31.30 -8.47
CA SER A 516 2.99 29.88 -8.46
C SER A 516 2.07 29.15 -9.44
N CYS A 517 2.67 28.48 -10.42
CA CYS A 517 1.98 27.54 -11.30
C CYS A 517 2.29 26.12 -10.85
N VAL A 518 1.33 25.25 -11.08
CA VAL A 518 1.41 23.87 -10.63
C VAL A 518 2.13 23.00 -11.64
N PHE A 519 2.99 22.14 -11.13
CA PHE A 519 3.72 21.15 -11.91
C PHE A 519 2.78 20.13 -12.53
N ARG A 520 2.55 20.22 -13.84
CA ARG A 520 1.77 19.23 -14.60
C ARG A 520 2.46 18.92 -15.92
N GLU A 521 2.15 17.74 -16.45
CA GLU A 521 2.46 17.37 -17.82
C GLU A 521 1.52 18.13 -18.78
N TYR A 522 1.69 19.46 -18.88
CA TYR A 522 0.93 20.30 -19.81
C TYR A 522 1.23 19.97 -21.28
N CYS A 523 2.43 19.47 -21.54
CA CYS A 523 2.92 19.05 -22.85
C CYS A 523 4.00 17.98 -22.65
N LYS A 524 4.12 17.03 -23.58
CA LYS A 524 5.19 16.01 -23.55
C LYS A 524 6.60 16.60 -23.54
N ARG A 525 6.77 17.84 -24.03
CA ARG A 525 8.04 18.57 -24.10
C ARG A 525 8.40 19.33 -22.83
N LEU A 526 7.48 19.46 -21.87
CA LEU A 526 7.72 20.17 -20.61
C LEU A 526 8.14 19.19 -19.52
N HIS A 527 9.40 19.27 -19.11
CA HIS A 527 9.89 18.48 -17.98
C HIS A 527 9.40 19.09 -16.66
N LEU A 528 8.82 18.25 -15.80
CA LEU A 528 8.53 18.59 -14.41
C LEU A 528 9.85 18.89 -13.69
N SER A 529 9.89 19.99 -12.95
CA SER A 529 11.01 20.36 -12.08
C SER A 529 10.46 20.53 -10.67
N ASP A 530 11.20 20.20 -9.62
CA ASP A 530 10.74 20.46 -8.25
C ASP A 530 10.81 21.96 -7.88
N ASN A 531 11.49 22.78 -8.71
CA ASN A 531 11.61 24.22 -8.51
C ASN A 531 10.57 24.98 -9.35
N ASN A 532 9.61 25.60 -8.68
CA ASN A 532 8.49 26.34 -9.29
C ASN A 532 8.96 27.41 -10.28
N THR A 533 10.03 28.13 -9.92
CA THR A 533 10.57 29.21 -10.74
C THR A 533 11.12 28.69 -12.06
N GLN A 534 11.86 27.58 -12.01
CA GLN A 534 12.44 26.97 -13.20
C GLN A 534 11.35 26.40 -14.11
N PHE A 535 10.37 25.72 -13.51
CA PHE A 535 9.25 25.16 -14.25
C PHE A 535 8.41 26.23 -14.94
N LEU A 536 8.09 27.32 -14.23
CA LEU A 536 7.29 28.42 -14.78
C LEU A 536 8.03 29.14 -15.92
N GLN A 537 9.36 29.29 -15.86
CA GLN A 537 10.16 29.83 -16.97
C GLN A 537 10.06 28.94 -18.20
N ASN A 538 10.23 27.62 -18.01
CA ASN A 538 10.13 26.65 -19.09
C ASN A 538 8.72 26.65 -19.71
N PHE A 539 7.68 26.73 -18.88
CA PHE A 539 6.28 26.79 -19.31
C PHE A 539 5.95 28.07 -20.10
N LEU A 540 6.41 29.23 -19.63
CA LEU A 540 6.17 30.49 -20.31
C LEU A 540 6.94 30.60 -21.63
N SER A 541 8.16 30.06 -21.71
CA SER A 541 8.88 29.95 -22.99
C SER A 541 8.07 29.08 -23.96
N LEU A 542 7.52 27.96 -23.49
CA LEU A 542 6.75 27.03 -24.31
C LEU A 542 5.47 27.67 -24.87
N ILE A 543 4.73 28.45 -24.08
CA ILE A 543 3.51 29.15 -24.52
C ILE A 543 3.81 30.18 -25.63
N ILE A 544 4.99 30.81 -25.58
CA ILE A 544 5.39 31.81 -26.57
C ILE A 544 5.86 31.15 -27.86
N ASP A 545 6.51 29.99 -27.75
CA ASP A 545 7.11 29.27 -28.87
C ASP A 545 6.12 28.34 -29.61
N ILE A 546 5.02 27.93 -28.98
CA ILE A 546 4.03 26.99 -29.53
C ILE A 546 2.72 27.71 -29.90
N SER A 547 2.27 27.56 -31.16
CA SER A 547 0.89 27.87 -31.54
C SER A 547 -0.06 26.87 -30.86
N PRO A 548 -1.18 27.30 -30.24
CA PRO A 548 -2.12 26.43 -29.53
C PRO A 548 -2.70 25.26 -30.36
N ASP A 549 -2.50 25.25 -31.69
CA ASP A 549 -2.94 24.22 -32.63
C ASP A 549 -1.88 23.13 -32.96
N SER A 550 -0.73 23.05 -32.28
CA SER A 550 0.27 22.01 -32.59
C SER A 550 -0.21 20.61 -32.14
N ASP A 551 -0.03 19.58 -32.97
CA ASP A 551 -0.32 18.16 -32.66
C ASP A 551 0.38 17.61 -31.39
N ASP A 552 1.38 18.32 -30.86
CA ASP A 552 2.14 18.00 -29.64
C ASP A 552 1.52 18.58 -28.34
N ALA A 553 0.52 19.45 -28.45
CA ALA A 553 -0.20 19.99 -27.29
C ALA A 553 -1.34 19.03 -26.94
N THR A 554 -1.29 18.43 -25.74
CA THR A 554 -2.45 17.71 -25.21
C THR A 554 -3.61 18.70 -25.06
N GLU A 555 -4.86 18.21 -25.18
CA GLU A 555 -6.12 18.93 -24.89
C GLU A 555 -6.11 19.70 -23.54
N LEU A 556 -5.12 19.43 -22.68
CA LEU A 556 -4.75 20.23 -21.52
C LEU A 556 -4.47 21.69 -21.86
N ALA A 557 -3.86 22.04 -23.01
CA ALA A 557 -3.65 23.45 -23.34
C ALA A 557 -4.97 24.21 -23.43
N SER A 558 -6.04 23.62 -23.99
CA SER A 558 -7.36 24.26 -24.09
C SER A 558 -8.22 24.18 -22.83
N THR A 559 -8.02 23.16 -21.99
CA THR A 559 -8.76 22.98 -20.71
C THR A 559 -8.07 23.58 -19.48
N SER A 560 -6.78 23.91 -19.53
CA SER A 560 -5.98 24.39 -18.37
C SER A 560 -6.23 25.85 -17.98
N TYR A 561 -7.12 26.57 -18.67
CA TYR A 561 -7.46 27.94 -18.29
C TYR A 561 -8.48 28.02 -17.16
N SER A 562 -9.05 26.89 -16.71
CA SER A 562 -9.73 26.82 -15.40
C SER A 562 -8.69 26.69 -14.26
N THR A 563 -7.88 27.75 -14.15
CA THR A 563 -7.27 28.32 -12.95
C THR A 563 -6.46 27.38 -12.05
N ILE A 564 -5.14 27.38 -12.24
CA ILE A 564 -4.18 26.92 -11.21
C ILE A 564 -3.02 27.91 -11.10
N ILE A 565 -3.37 29.14 -10.73
CA ILE A 565 -2.43 30.23 -10.49
C ILE A 565 -2.71 30.71 -9.07
N THR A 566 -1.77 30.45 -8.16
CA THR A 566 -1.79 31.13 -6.85
C THR A 566 -1.12 32.48 -7.03
N MET A 567 -1.89 33.56 -6.83
CA MET A 567 -1.39 34.93 -6.95
C MET A 567 -1.26 35.59 -5.59
N SER A 568 -0.04 35.97 -5.23
CA SER A 568 0.24 36.85 -4.10
C SER A 568 0.26 38.31 -4.55
N HIS A 569 -0.41 39.21 -3.83
CA HIS A 569 -0.48 40.62 -4.22
C HIS A 569 0.86 41.36 -4.12
N VAL A 570 1.79 40.91 -3.27
CA VAL A 570 3.09 41.55 -3.01
C VAL A 570 4.21 40.52 -3.06
N HIS A 571 5.36 40.86 -3.68
CA HIS A 571 6.51 39.95 -3.83
C HIS A 571 7.01 39.39 -2.49
N SER A 572 7.15 40.22 -1.45
CA SER A 572 7.59 39.76 -0.12
C SER A 572 6.61 38.82 0.57
N ALA A 573 5.33 38.83 0.18
CA ALA A 573 4.33 37.90 0.69
C ALA A 573 4.34 36.55 -0.04
N ALA A 574 4.87 36.51 -1.27
CA ALA A 574 5.07 35.29 -2.05
C ALA A 574 6.18 34.42 -1.43
N ASP A 575 7.27 35.04 -0.99
CA ASP A 575 8.41 34.36 -0.34
C ASP A 575 8.03 33.68 0.99
N VAL A 576 6.93 34.13 1.59
CA VAL A 576 6.41 33.70 2.90
C VAL A 576 5.20 32.76 2.71
N TRP A 577 4.96 32.29 1.48
CA TRP A 577 3.89 31.37 1.14
C TRP A 577 4.35 29.90 1.21
N ASP A 578 4.02 29.24 2.33
CA ASP A 578 4.41 27.85 2.63
C ASP A 578 3.32 26.81 2.29
N GLU A 579 2.29 27.21 1.54
CA GLU A 579 1.23 26.28 1.14
C GLU A 579 1.58 25.58 -0.17
N ASP A 580 1.13 24.34 -0.32
CA ASP A 580 1.28 23.60 -1.58
C ASP A 580 0.62 24.39 -2.72
N PRO A 581 1.35 24.70 -3.81
CA PRO A 581 0.80 25.43 -4.95
C PRO A 581 -0.31 24.64 -5.66
N GLU A 582 -0.36 23.31 -5.51
CA GLU A 582 -1.39 22.42 -6.07
C GLU A 582 -2.70 22.50 -5.29
N PRO A 583 -3.80 23.04 -5.86
CA PRO A 583 -5.08 23.15 -5.17
C PRO A 583 -5.67 21.82 -4.72
N PHE A 584 -5.27 20.70 -5.35
CA PHE A 584 -5.69 19.35 -4.97
C PHE A 584 -5.05 18.88 -3.66
N ASN A 585 -3.88 19.42 -3.31
CA ASN A 585 -3.16 19.14 -2.07
C ASN A 585 -3.38 20.23 -1.01
N SER A 586 -3.86 21.42 -1.41
CA SER A 586 -4.09 22.55 -0.53
C SER A 586 -5.32 22.39 0.36
N ASN A 587 -5.10 22.37 1.69
CA ASN A 587 -6.17 22.27 2.68
C ASN A 587 -7.13 23.46 2.65
N PHE A 588 -6.59 24.69 2.72
CA PHE A 588 -7.44 25.89 2.78
C PHE A 588 -8.36 25.98 1.55
N TYR A 589 -7.86 25.57 0.37
CA TYR A 589 -8.61 25.59 -0.87
C TYR A 589 -9.79 24.59 -0.80
N ARG A 590 -9.51 23.35 -0.43
CA ARG A 590 -10.51 22.27 -0.33
C ARG A 590 -11.57 22.56 0.73
N ARG A 591 -11.15 23.01 1.92
CA ARG A 591 -12.07 23.36 3.02
C ARG A 591 -12.97 24.55 2.66
N SER A 592 -12.44 25.56 1.97
CA SER A 592 -13.21 26.73 1.53
C SER A 592 -14.28 26.39 0.49
N LEU A 593 -14.05 25.37 -0.34
CA LEU A 593 -15.03 24.92 -1.33
C LEU A 593 -16.22 24.19 -0.69
N ASP A 594 -15.96 23.38 0.34
CA ASP A 594 -17.01 22.60 1.03
C ASP A 594 -17.84 23.46 1.99
N ASN A 595 -17.19 24.38 2.70
CA ASN A 595 -17.83 25.20 3.72
C ASN A 595 -18.40 26.50 3.13
N LYS A 596 -19.37 27.08 3.85
CA LYS A 596 -19.93 28.40 3.53
C LYS A 596 -19.37 29.44 4.50
N GLY A 597 -18.97 30.59 3.97
CA GLY A 597 -18.44 31.71 4.76
C GLY A 597 -16.93 31.82 4.70
N TYR A 598 -16.34 32.38 5.77
CA TYR A 598 -14.91 32.59 5.89
C TYR A 598 -14.30 31.49 6.75
N MET A 599 -13.32 30.79 6.19
CA MET A 599 -12.53 29.78 6.89
C MET A 599 -11.29 30.42 7.47
N PHE A 600 -11.08 30.23 8.77
CA PHE A 600 -9.88 30.67 9.48
C PHE A 600 -8.97 29.46 9.65
N ARG A 601 -7.68 29.63 9.35
CA ARG A 601 -6.65 28.63 9.63
C ARG A 601 -5.65 29.19 10.63
N ALA A 602 -5.50 28.48 11.74
CA ALA A 602 -4.50 28.80 12.74
C ALA A 602 -3.07 28.76 12.12
N PRO A 603 -2.16 29.62 12.58
CA PRO A 603 -0.81 29.70 12.01
C PRO A 603 -0.02 28.43 12.36
N GLN A 604 0.62 27.82 11.36
CA GLN A 604 1.52 26.70 11.59
C GLN A 604 2.87 27.21 12.13
N LYS A 605 3.40 26.49 13.13
CA LYS A 605 4.69 26.81 13.74
C LYS A 605 5.81 26.21 12.88
N SER A 606 6.53 27.04 12.13
CA SER A 606 7.85 26.65 11.60
C SER A 606 8.95 27.08 12.59
N CYS A 607 10.09 26.40 12.57
CA CYS A 607 11.19 26.65 13.51
C CYS A 607 11.77 28.08 13.45
N GLU A 608 11.44 28.89 12.44
CA GLU A 608 12.07 30.20 12.21
C GLU A 608 11.09 31.39 12.08
N TYR A 609 9.80 31.20 11.72
CA TYR A 609 8.87 32.32 11.51
C TYR A 609 7.42 32.01 11.96
N PHE A 610 6.76 33.01 12.55
CA PHE A 610 5.31 33.01 12.76
C PHE A 610 4.61 33.52 11.51
N PHE A 611 3.95 32.63 10.77
CA PHE A 611 3.10 33.03 9.65
C PHE A 611 1.78 33.61 10.18
N GLY A 612 1.23 34.62 9.50
CA GLY A 612 -0.05 35.24 9.86
C GLY A 612 -1.24 34.28 9.69
N ILE A 613 -2.39 34.61 10.28
CA ILE A 613 -3.61 33.79 10.20
C ILE A 613 -4.20 33.87 8.79
N LEU A 614 -4.40 32.73 8.15
CA LEU A 614 -4.98 32.68 6.80
C LEU A 614 -6.51 32.65 6.90
N VAL A 615 -7.17 33.60 6.24
CA VAL A 615 -8.61 33.61 6.05
C VAL A 615 -8.90 33.33 4.58
N SER A 616 -9.81 32.41 4.29
CA SER A 616 -10.15 32.01 2.92
C SER A 616 -11.65 31.81 2.72
N SER A 617 -12.13 32.00 1.49
CA SER A 617 -13.53 31.81 1.13
C SER A 617 -13.67 31.49 -0.37
N ALA A 618 -14.58 30.59 -0.71
CA ALA A 618 -14.86 30.25 -2.10
C ALA A 618 -15.71 31.33 -2.79
N ILE A 619 -15.35 31.65 -4.04
CA ILE A 619 -16.19 32.47 -4.92
C ILE A 619 -17.32 31.58 -5.42
N GLU A 620 -18.56 32.00 -5.18
CA GLU A 620 -19.76 31.35 -5.70
C GLU A 620 -20.35 32.18 -6.86
N VAL A 621 -20.49 31.57 -8.03
CA VAL A 621 -21.07 32.19 -9.23
C VAL A 621 -22.27 31.37 -9.66
N ASN A 622 -23.38 32.04 -9.99
CA ASN A 622 -24.56 31.40 -10.55
C ASN A 622 -24.71 31.80 -12.02
N LEU A 623 -24.52 30.85 -12.94
CA LEU A 623 -24.66 31.06 -14.38
C LEU A 623 -25.85 30.25 -14.88
N GLY A 624 -26.93 30.93 -15.28
CA GLY A 624 -28.12 30.28 -15.85
C GLY A 624 -28.80 29.28 -14.90
N GLY A 625 -28.77 29.53 -13.58
CA GLY A 625 -29.34 28.63 -12.57
C GLY A 625 -28.39 27.52 -12.10
N LYS A 626 -27.16 27.48 -12.62
CA LYS A 626 -26.12 26.52 -12.24
C LYS A 626 -25.12 27.18 -11.29
N LEU A 627 -24.98 26.62 -10.09
CA LEU A 627 -24.01 27.06 -9.10
C LEU A 627 -22.61 26.53 -9.45
N LEU A 628 -21.62 27.42 -9.45
CA LEU A 628 -20.22 27.13 -9.74
C LEU A 628 -19.32 27.74 -8.67
N LYS A 629 -18.24 27.04 -8.32
CA LYS A 629 -17.19 27.53 -7.43
C LYS A 629 -15.83 27.55 -8.13
N PRO A 630 -15.52 28.57 -8.95
CA PRO A 630 -14.35 28.55 -9.82
C PRO A 630 -13.02 28.88 -9.11
N ALA A 631 -13.04 29.55 -7.96
CA ALA A 631 -11.83 30.00 -7.28
C ALA A 631 -12.04 30.20 -5.78
N VAL A 632 -10.94 30.25 -5.03
CA VAL A 632 -10.89 30.56 -3.60
C VAL A 632 -10.04 31.82 -3.44
N VAL A 633 -10.57 32.79 -2.70
CA VAL A 633 -9.85 34.01 -2.32
C VAL A 633 -9.42 33.92 -0.86
N GLY A 634 -8.29 34.54 -0.53
CA GLY A 634 -7.82 34.56 0.84
C GLY A 634 -6.89 35.73 1.17
N VAL A 635 -6.75 35.99 2.46
CA VAL A 635 -5.91 37.05 3.03
C VAL A 635 -5.17 36.48 4.23
N LYS A 636 -3.84 36.69 4.28
CA LYS A 636 -3.05 36.48 5.49
C LYS A 636 -3.16 37.72 6.37
N LEU A 637 -3.68 37.55 7.58
CA LEU A 637 -3.87 38.62 8.54
C LEU A 637 -2.60 38.85 9.35
N ASP A 638 -2.25 40.13 9.54
CA ASP A 638 -1.21 40.51 10.48
C ASP A 638 -1.68 40.24 11.92
N LEU A 639 -0.87 39.44 12.61
CA LEU A 639 -1.20 38.87 13.90
C LEU A 639 -1.20 39.93 15.00
N GLU A 640 -0.24 40.85 14.96
CA GLU A 640 -0.08 41.90 15.96
C GLU A 640 -1.26 42.88 15.92
N ALA A 641 -1.58 43.39 14.72
CA ALA A 641 -2.70 44.30 14.52
C ALA A 641 -4.05 43.68 14.90
N TRP A 642 -4.22 42.37 14.67
CA TRP A 642 -5.47 41.69 15.01
C TRP A 642 -5.62 41.38 16.50
N VAL A 643 -4.55 41.00 17.19
CA VAL A 643 -4.57 40.76 18.64
C VAL A 643 -4.96 42.03 19.39
N ASP A 644 -4.46 43.19 18.97
CA ASP A 644 -4.81 44.46 19.61
C ASP A 644 -6.28 44.85 19.38
N LYS A 645 -6.83 44.59 18.18
CA LYS A 645 -8.27 44.71 17.94
C LYS A 645 -9.08 43.71 18.77
N PHE A 646 -8.62 42.47 18.88
CA PHE A 646 -9.29 41.42 19.65
C PHE A 646 -9.34 41.77 21.14
N LYS A 647 -8.28 42.33 21.73
CA LYS A 647 -8.29 42.82 23.11
C LYS A 647 -9.37 43.88 23.35
N ILE A 648 -9.56 44.79 22.40
CA ILE A 648 -10.61 45.82 22.49
C ILE A 648 -12.00 45.17 22.43
N LEU A 649 -12.21 44.19 21.54
CA LEU A 649 -13.47 43.47 21.44
C LEU A 649 -13.77 42.63 22.69
N ALA A 650 -12.77 41.89 23.17
CA ALA A 650 -12.87 41.05 24.37
C ALA A 650 -13.14 41.87 25.63
N SER A 651 -12.66 43.13 25.69
CA SER A 651 -12.93 44.03 26.81
C SER A 651 -14.29 44.72 26.72
N ASN A 652 -14.83 44.96 25.52
CA ASN A 652 -16.14 45.62 25.32
C ASN A 652 -17.36 44.72 25.59
N VAL A 653 -17.24 43.39 25.53
CA VAL A 653 -18.36 42.45 25.79
C VAL A 653 -18.60 42.23 27.30
N SER A 654 -17.73 42.77 28.15
CA SER A 654 -17.74 42.56 29.60
C SER A 654 -18.88 43.25 30.38
N ASP A 655 -19.82 43.95 29.73
CA ASP A 655 -20.70 44.87 30.46
C ASP A 655 -22.16 44.42 30.59
N GLY A 656 -22.62 44.27 31.84
CA GLY A 656 -24.04 44.27 32.18
C GLY A 656 -24.47 43.54 33.46
N ARG A 657 -23.82 42.43 33.90
CA ARG A 657 -24.30 41.66 35.07
C ARG A 657 -23.26 41.07 36.02
N GLN A 658 -21.96 41.17 35.76
CA GLN A 658 -20.93 40.74 36.71
C GLN A 658 -19.80 41.77 36.75
N GLY A 659 -19.35 42.11 37.95
CA GLY A 659 -18.47 43.24 38.21
C GLY A 659 -17.12 43.18 37.49
N THR A 660 -16.44 44.32 37.50
CA THR A 660 -15.11 44.60 36.94
C THR A 660 -14.09 43.48 37.22
N HIS A 661 -13.97 42.49 36.33
CA HIS A 661 -12.86 41.54 36.32
C HIS A 661 -11.84 41.96 35.27
N LYS A 662 -10.74 42.55 35.73
CA LYS A 662 -9.57 42.89 34.89
C LYS A 662 -8.76 41.68 34.41
N ASP A 663 -9.18 40.46 34.74
CA ASP A 663 -8.38 39.23 34.59
C ASP A 663 -9.10 38.11 33.81
N LEU A 664 -10.09 38.42 32.97
CA LEU A 664 -10.73 37.40 32.13
C LEU A 664 -9.82 37.02 30.95
N LEU A 665 -9.52 35.73 30.84
CA LEU A 665 -8.79 35.12 29.73
C LEU A 665 -9.78 34.82 28.60
N CYS A 666 -9.56 35.44 27.44
CA CYS A 666 -10.41 35.26 26.26
C CYS A 666 -9.58 34.63 25.14
N TYR A 667 -10.09 33.52 24.60
CA TYR A 667 -9.48 32.77 23.51
C TYR A 667 -10.39 32.79 22.29
N LEU A 668 -9.79 32.88 21.11
CA LEU A 668 -10.42 32.54 19.84
C LEU A 668 -9.85 31.20 19.40
N ILE A 669 -10.73 30.21 19.27
CA ILE A 669 -10.39 28.82 18.94
C ILE A 669 -11.15 28.49 17.65
N ASP A 670 -10.48 27.83 16.70
CA ASP A 670 -11.12 27.36 15.46
C ASP A 670 -11.88 26.04 15.68
N ASP A 671 -12.52 25.55 14.62
CA ASP A 671 -13.31 24.32 14.64
C ASP A 671 -12.49 23.03 14.85
N GLY A 672 -11.18 23.07 14.59
CA GLY A 672 -10.24 22.00 14.93
C GLY A 672 -9.83 21.99 16.41
N GLY A 673 -10.18 23.03 17.16
CA GLY A 673 -9.75 23.21 18.55
C GLY A 673 -8.34 23.78 18.64
N PHE A 674 -7.84 24.48 17.62
CA PHE A 674 -6.54 25.15 17.65
C PHE A 674 -6.68 26.59 18.10
N LEU A 675 -5.68 27.06 18.86
CA LEU A 675 -5.67 28.44 19.34
C LEU A 675 -5.33 29.39 18.19
N VAL A 676 -6.32 30.20 17.78
CA VAL A 676 -6.17 31.21 16.72
C VAL A 676 -5.66 32.53 17.31
N MET A 677 -6.28 33.01 18.39
CA MET A 677 -5.88 34.25 19.08
C MET A 677 -6.16 34.18 20.58
N SER A 678 -5.45 35.00 21.35
CA SER A 678 -5.64 35.18 22.79
C SER A 678 -5.52 36.65 23.15
N ASN A 679 -6.26 37.11 24.16
CA ASN A 679 -6.11 38.47 24.69
C ASN A 679 -4.80 38.67 25.48
N GLN A 680 -4.14 37.59 25.91
CA GLN A 680 -2.83 37.62 26.58
C GLN A 680 -1.65 37.61 25.61
N ARG A 681 -0.67 38.50 25.83
CA ARG A 681 0.56 38.56 25.02
C ARG A 681 1.44 37.32 25.17
N ASP A 682 1.49 36.73 26.37
CA ASP A 682 2.33 35.56 26.65
C ASP A 682 1.87 34.29 25.91
N HIS A 683 0.63 34.29 25.42
CA HIS A 683 0.06 33.21 24.62
C HIS A 683 0.43 33.31 23.14
N TRP A 684 1.14 34.34 22.70
CA TRP A 684 1.60 34.43 21.30
C TRP A 684 2.39 33.18 20.91
N LYS A 685 3.31 32.74 21.76
CA LYS A 685 4.13 31.54 21.52
C LYS A 685 3.33 30.23 21.48
N LYS A 686 2.06 30.27 21.92
CA LYS A 686 1.13 29.14 21.98
C LYS A 686 0.10 29.14 20.85
N MET A 687 0.06 30.16 19.98
CA MET A 687 -0.87 30.18 18.85
C MET A 687 -0.53 29.07 17.85
N GLY A 688 -1.56 28.47 17.27
CA GLY A 688 -1.43 27.27 16.43
C GLY A 688 -1.29 25.96 17.20
N LEU A 689 -1.14 25.99 18.53
CA LEU A 689 -1.17 24.76 19.34
C LEU A 689 -2.61 24.29 19.52
N PHE A 690 -2.76 22.98 19.69
CA PHE A 690 -4.03 22.39 20.09
C PHE A 690 -4.43 22.94 21.46
N PHE A 691 -5.68 23.38 21.61
CA PHE A 691 -6.12 24.09 22.79
C PHE A 691 -6.05 23.21 24.05
N GLY A 692 -6.13 21.88 23.91
CA GLY A 692 -5.90 20.94 25.00
C GLY A 692 -4.50 20.99 25.61
N ASP A 693 -3.49 21.47 24.87
CA ASP A 693 -2.13 21.67 25.41
C ASP A 693 -1.95 23.06 26.04
N VAL A 694 -2.81 24.01 25.66
CA VAL A 694 -2.80 25.38 26.19
C VAL A 694 -3.58 25.47 27.52
N ASP A 695 -4.81 24.95 27.53
CA ASP A 695 -5.68 24.86 28.69
C ASP A 695 -6.49 23.54 28.65
N PRO A 696 -5.91 22.44 29.21
CA PRO A 696 -6.53 21.12 29.18
C PRO A 696 -7.88 21.08 29.89
N TYR A 697 -8.05 21.87 30.96
CA TYR A 697 -9.26 21.86 31.79
C TYR A 697 -10.42 22.49 31.03
N LEU A 698 -10.20 23.65 30.40
CA LEU A 698 -11.24 24.29 29.60
C LEU A 698 -11.58 23.46 28.36
N MET A 699 -10.59 22.89 27.66
CA MET A 699 -10.87 22.00 26.52
C MET A 699 -11.69 20.77 26.93
N TYR A 700 -11.37 20.16 28.07
CA TYR A 700 -12.18 19.06 28.62
C TYR A 700 -13.60 19.49 28.95
N ALA A 701 -13.79 20.68 29.51
CA ALA A 701 -15.12 21.23 29.78
C ALA A 701 -15.91 21.50 28.48
N LEU A 702 -15.27 22.04 27.44
CA LEU A 702 -15.88 22.25 26.13
C LEU A 702 -16.32 20.92 25.49
N PHE A 703 -15.49 19.89 25.61
CA PHE A 703 -15.83 18.53 25.17
C PHE A 703 -17.00 17.95 25.97
N ASN A 704 -16.98 18.04 27.30
CA ASN A 704 -18.04 17.51 28.17
C ASN A 704 -19.39 18.21 27.95
N ASN A 705 -19.36 19.50 27.61
CA ASN A 705 -20.54 20.29 27.24
C ASN A 705 -20.97 20.08 25.78
N SER A 706 -20.40 19.10 25.07
CA SER A 706 -20.73 18.76 23.68
C SER A 706 -20.51 19.91 22.67
N ILE A 707 -19.60 20.83 22.97
CA ILE A 707 -19.20 21.89 22.03
C ILE A 707 -18.24 21.32 20.97
N TYR A 708 -17.32 20.44 21.38
CA TYR A 708 -16.45 19.68 20.48
C TYR A 708 -16.77 18.20 20.53
N VAL A 709 -16.59 17.54 19.38
CA VAL A 709 -16.70 16.08 19.25
C VAL A 709 -15.35 15.54 18.81
N ARG A 710 -14.84 14.54 19.53
CA ARG A 710 -13.61 13.84 19.17
C ARG A 710 -13.93 12.66 18.27
N ARG A 711 -13.26 12.58 17.13
CA ARG A 711 -13.24 11.40 16.26
C ARG A 711 -11.81 10.85 16.19
N GLN A 712 -11.69 9.54 16.24
CA GLN A 712 -10.41 8.85 16.10
C GLN A 712 -10.41 8.13 14.75
N SER A 713 -9.27 8.19 14.06
CA SER A 713 -9.01 7.50 12.80
C SER A 713 -7.61 6.91 12.89
N PHE A 714 -7.36 5.83 12.16
CA PHE A 714 -6.04 5.20 12.10
C PHE A 714 -5.35 5.56 10.78
N GLN A 715 -4.02 5.72 10.83
CA GLN A 715 -3.18 5.91 9.65
C GLN A 715 -2.21 4.73 9.56
N TYR A 716 -2.50 3.77 8.69
CA TYR A 716 -1.73 2.52 8.58
C TYR A 716 -0.40 2.70 7.84
N GLN A 717 -0.17 3.85 7.20
CA GLN A 717 1.03 4.15 6.40
C GLN A 717 1.92 5.24 7.03
N SER A 718 1.94 5.35 8.36
CA SER A 718 2.81 6.28 9.11
C SER A 718 4.12 5.62 9.58
N ALA A 719 5.17 6.42 9.74
CA ALA A 719 6.41 6.01 10.41
C ALA A 719 6.46 6.55 11.84
N CYS A 720 6.99 5.75 12.77
CA CYS A 720 7.25 6.15 14.15
C CYS A 720 8.60 5.60 14.61
N GLU A 721 9.25 6.29 15.54
CA GLU A 721 10.48 5.79 16.15
C GLU A 721 10.21 4.50 16.95
N PRO A 722 11.08 3.48 16.86
CA PRO A 722 10.91 2.25 17.63
C PRO A 722 11.08 2.54 19.13
N ILE A 723 10.09 2.15 19.92
CA ILE A 723 10.18 2.22 21.38
C ILE A 723 11.19 1.15 21.82
N SER A 724 12.25 1.55 22.51
CA SER A 724 13.19 0.61 23.10
C SER A 724 12.48 -0.20 24.18
N SER A 725 12.29 -1.50 23.95
CA SER A 725 11.79 -2.42 24.97
C SER A 725 12.89 -2.64 26.01
N SER A 726 12.91 -1.83 27.07
CA SER A 726 13.84 -1.95 28.19
C SER A 726 13.49 -3.17 29.05
N HIS A 727 13.90 -4.36 28.62
CA HIS A 727 13.95 -5.55 29.49
C HIS A 727 15.24 -5.63 30.33
N THR A 728 16.00 -4.55 30.43
CA THR A 728 17.12 -4.42 31.36
C THR A 728 16.89 -3.19 32.23
N GLY A 729 16.66 -3.42 33.53
CA GLY A 729 16.61 -2.35 34.53
C GLY A 729 17.95 -1.62 34.59
N ALA A 730 18.02 -0.48 33.93
CA ALA A 730 19.04 0.53 34.14
C ALA A 730 18.39 1.89 33.84
N ALA A 731 18.27 2.71 34.87
CA ALA A 731 17.77 4.09 34.74
C ALA A 731 18.72 4.89 33.84
N PRO A 732 18.23 5.61 32.81
CA PRO A 732 19.02 6.63 32.15
C PRO A 732 18.89 7.94 32.93
N SER A 733 20.03 8.42 33.43
CA SER A 733 20.21 9.78 33.92
C SER A 733 20.30 10.76 32.75
N GLY A 734 19.34 11.70 32.68
CA GLY A 734 19.53 13.05 32.12
C GLY A 734 19.08 13.32 30.68
N CYS A 735 17.84 13.79 30.49
CA CYS A 735 17.46 15.13 29.96
C CYS A 735 15.92 15.14 29.73
N PRO A 736 15.13 16.04 30.33
CA PRO A 736 13.67 16.01 30.18
C PRO A 736 13.25 16.75 28.91
N ILE A 737 12.93 15.99 27.85
CA ILE A 737 12.01 16.47 26.81
C ILE A 737 10.63 15.99 27.26
N THR A 738 9.77 16.95 27.57
CA THR A 738 8.44 16.74 28.11
C THR A 738 7.49 16.43 26.96
N ASP A 739 7.24 15.15 26.71
CA ASP A 739 6.07 14.66 25.98
C ASP A 739 5.76 13.22 26.42
N ALA A 740 4.78 13.06 27.31
CA ALA A 740 3.99 11.82 27.48
C ALA A 740 2.86 12.06 28.49
N LEU A 741 1.68 12.42 27.98
CA LEU A 741 0.39 12.20 28.61
C LEU A 741 0.06 10.70 28.56
N ASN A 742 -0.10 10.04 29.72
CA ASN A 742 -1.38 9.44 30.14
C ASN A 742 -1.33 8.62 31.45
N VAL A 743 -2.43 8.79 32.22
CA VAL A 743 -3.05 7.93 33.25
C VAL A 743 -2.68 8.11 34.75
N ILE A 744 -3.46 8.98 35.40
CA ILE A 744 -4.35 8.77 36.57
C ILE A 744 -3.90 7.77 37.66
N CYS A 745 -3.84 8.24 38.93
CA CYS A 745 -4.49 7.59 40.08
C CYS A 745 -4.68 8.56 41.27
N HIS A 746 -5.96 8.66 41.68
CA HIS A 746 -6.61 9.34 42.81
C HIS A 746 -6.68 10.87 42.90
#